data_AF-A0A960V7Q5-F1
#
_entry.id   AF-A0A960V7Q5-F1
#
_cell.length_a   1.000
_cell.length_b   1.000
_cell.length_c   1.000
_cell.angle_alpha   90.00
_cell.angle_beta   90.00
_cell.angle_gamma   90.00
#
_symmetry.space_group_name_H-M   'P 1'
#
loop_
_entity.id
_entity.type
_entity.pdbx_description
1 polymer ?
#
loop_
_entity_poly.entity_id
_entity_poly.type
_entity_poly.pdbx_seq_one_letter_code
_entity_poly.pdbx_strand_id
1 'polypeptide(L)'
;SILFGKADIVPAAPLLNPPPEGALSFSILFSIFFPAVTGFEAGVSMSGDLEDPKKSIPFGTIFAIIVGLVVYIGLAVFFAYKVDPNELANNPGVLQKLTYYLPVLLAGIWGATISSAIGSILGAPRILQATSIDRITPKFFARGYGKTNEPRNALILTIIIAELGILIGELDAIARVVSMFFIAAYSFLNISCAIESLVSPDFRPEFKIPKWVGILGSITCFVIMIQLDLVAMIGAVVIMSLLFLYIKSKELSLEGGDTVGSIWSSVVRQGLFQLTKNKLHERNWRPNMLLFSGGSDSRPYLVEMAKSLAENRGIITNFHLFETEEFNNLSRSQIVAEEVQEFGGVFSRKIECTDIYDEMVQICKYHGFSGMDPNTILLGRARSLTNIKKFSNLIQNLESMDFNVLMFDYDKVNGFGDRSKVDVWWSGHGNNLSFSILLVRFLQSSPKWQNSKFRFCLILNDRTLLETTERKIESILDKYRVRADVFIHYNGLEKKPFYEIIQNKSKDASLTILGLPNYNTEDPIKIGKRIAHFADELKSILWIKANSYFHNVSILPDYSIKKEITEDYNVNLELNKELNPPKELLLFFEDLKKIIEEYYYSYISPIFDNQFNLLEKYKILVNDTYNSLKEKNSYKDIALISQKQAEFFEEAENLIKNYKNEQVNADIETFKKGINVLIENLNNLIIKQPRKIQIFYERELFNNEKRDTFKIRTYKNFKRIFSFNKKIGSKIKFKKMTGLFLRNSLPQEVIEIINLI
;
A
#
# COMPACT_ATOMS: atom_id res chain seq x y z
N SER A 1 -31.64 22.14 -58.62
CA SER A 1 -30.90 20.96 -58.16
C SER A 1 -29.77 21.44 -57.30
N ILE A 2 -29.51 20.79 -56.18
CA ILE A 2 -28.46 21.15 -55.21
C ILE A 2 -27.05 21.15 -55.87
N LEU A 3 -26.89 20.59 -57.08
CA LEU A 3 -25.67 20.74 -57.89
C LEU A 3 -25.89 21.41 -59.26
N PHE A 4 -27.13 21.40 -59.79
CA PHE A 4 -27.46 21.84 -61.17
C PHE A 4 -28.70 22.76 -61.26
N GLY A 5 -29.02 23.52 -60.20
CA GLY A 5 -30.22 24.35 -60.08
C GLY A 5 -30.13 25.74 -60.67
N LYS A 6 -31.29 26.38 -60.85
CA LYS A 6 -31.40 27.78 -61.24
C LYS A 6 -30.87 28.67 -60.12
N ALA A 7 -29.98 29.59 -60.47
CA ALA A 7 -29.19 30.40 -59.55
C ALA A 7 -29.71 31.85 -59.53
N ASP A 8 -31.00 32.04 -59.22
CA ASP A 8 -31.61 33.37 -59.18
C ASP A 8 -31.51 34.03 -57.79
N ILE A 9 -30.89 33.34 -56.81
CA ILE A 9 -30.80 33.73 -55.40
C ILE A 9 -29.35 33.56 -54.88
N VAL A 10 -28.36 34.06 -55.62
CA VAL A 10 -26.93 33.92 -55.27
C VAL A 10 -26.53 35.06 -54.33
N PRO A 11 -25.81 34.77 -53.22
CA PRO A 11 -25.37 35.81 -52.30
C PRO A 11 -24.27 36.69 -52.92
N ALA A 12 -24.22 37.98 -52.54
CA ALA A 12 -23.20 38.92 -53.01
C ALA A 12 -21.77 38.55 -52.54
N ALA A 13 -21.66 37.82 -51.43
CA ALA A 13 -20.43 37.24 -50.91
C ALA A 13 -20.78 35.95 -50.12
N PRO A 14 -19.86 34.97 -50.02
CA PRO A 14 -20.12 33.75 -49.27
C PRO A 14 -20.32 34.04 -47.77
N LEU A 15 -21.28 33.34 -47.16
CA LEU A 15 -21.62 33.44 -45.74
C LEU A 15 -20.55 32.79 -44.85
N LEU A 16 -19.42 33.48 -44.67
CA LEU A 16 -18.32 33.06 -43.80
C LEU A 16 -18.13 33.96 -42.57
N ASN A 17 -18.87 35.06 -42.51
CA ASN A 17 -18.81 36.03 -41.41
C ASN A 17 -19.65 35.56 -40.21
N PRO A 18 -19.29 35.95 -38.98
CA PRO A 18 -20.09 35.65 -37.79
C PRO A 18 -21.51 36.22 -37.91
N PRO A 19 -22.50 35.59 -37.24
CA PRO A 19 -23.89 35.98 -37.35
C PRO A 19 -24.12 37.44 -36.88
N PRO A 20 -25.04 38.19 -37.52
CA PRO A 20 -25.33 39.57 -37.15
C PRO A 20 -25.97 39.70 -35.77
N GLU A 21 -25.86 40.90 -35.16
CA GLU A 21 -26.51 41.23 -33.89
C GLU A 21 -28.03 41.06 -33.99
N GLY A 22 -28.60 40.18 -33.15
CA GLY A 22 -30.03 39.80 -33.18
C GLY A 22 -30.33 38.38 -33.68
N ALA A 23 -29.32 37.62 -34.12
CA ALA A 23 -29.48 36.21 -34.45
C ALA A 23 -29.85 35.34 -33.23
N LEU A 24 -30.57 34.24 -33.47
CA LEU A 24 -30.85 33.24 -32.43
C LEU A 24 -29.54 32.73 -31.82
N SER A 25 -29.57 32.47 -30.51
CA SER A 25 -28.39 31.93 -29.82
C SER A 25 -27.97 30.58 -30.41
N PHE A 26 -26.66 30.31 -30.39
CA PHE A 26 -26.11 29.04 -30.82
C PHE A 26 -26.80 27.85 -30.14
N SER A 27 -27.11 27.97 -28.83
CA SER A 27 -27.82 26.94 -28.08
C SER A 27 -29.20 26.60 -28.65
N ILE A 28 -29.98 27.62 -29.04
CA ILE A 28 -31.31 27.42 -29.62
C ILE A 28 -31.18 26.73 -30.98
N LEU A 29 -30.29 27.21 -31.85
CA LEU A 29 -30.06 26.60 -33.16
C LEU A 29 -29.57 25.16 -33.04
N PHE A 30 -28.66 24.89 -32.09
CA PHE A 30 -28.20 23.54 -31.78
C PHE A 30 -29.34 22.64 -31.33
N SER A 31 -30.25 23.12 -30.47
CA SER A 31 -31.40 22.33 -29.99
C SER A 31 -32.39 21.93 -31.09
N ILE A 32 -32.55 22.78 -32.10
CA ILE A 32 -33.44 22.53 -33.25
C ILE A 32 -32.75 21.57 -34.23
N PHE A 33 -31.43 21.70 -34.40
CA PHE A 33 -30.65 20.84 -35.29
C PHE A 33 -30.36 19.44 -34.70
N PHE A 34 -30.18 19.34 -33.38
CA PHE A 34 -29.73 18.10 -32.72
C PHE A 34 -30.58 16.86 -33.04
N PRO A 35 -31.93 16.91 -33.10
CA PRO A 35 -32.74 15.77 -33.50
C PRO A 35 -32.34 15.19 -34.87
N ALA A 36 -31.80 16.01 -35.78
CA ALA A 36 -31.36 15.57 -37.11
C ALA A 36 -30.11 14.66 -37.08
N VAL A 37 -29.34 14.67 -35.99
CA VAL A 37 -28.16 13.79 -35.79
C VAL A 37 -28.43 12.65 -34.80
N THR A 38 -29.67 12.54 -34.30
CA THR A 38 -30.09 11.40 -33.47
C THR A 38 -30.42 10.17 -34.33
N GLY A 39 -30.82 9.07 -33.70
CA GLY A 39 -31.34 7.89 -34.40
C GLY A 39 -30.29 6.85 -34.82
N PHE A 40 -29.01 7.05 -34.47
CA PHE A 40 -27.98 6.02 -34.68
C PHE A 40 -28.29 4.72 -33.90
N GLU A 41 -29.08 4.82 -32.83
CA GLU A 41 -29.56 3.68 -32.03
C GLU A 41 -30.58 2.80 -32.75
N ALA A 42 -31.14 3.24 -33.88
CA ALA A 42 -32.09 2.43 -34.64
C ALA A 42 -31.49 1.06 -35.01
N GLY A 43 -30.19 1.03 -35.38
CA GLY A 43 -29.47 -0.22 -35.66
C GLY A 43 -29.27 -1.10 -34.42
N VAL A 44 -29.20 -0.50 -33.22
CA VAL A 44 -29.08 -1.22 -31.94
C VAL A 44 -30.43 -1.78 -31.52
N SER A 45 -31.52 -1.04 -31.71
CA SER A 45 -32.89 -1.44 -31.34
C SER A 45 -33.40 -2.69 -32.08
N MET A 46 -32.76 -3.05 -33.20
CA MET A 46 -33.03 -4.23 -34.01
C MET A 46 -31.92 -5.29 -33.90
N SER A 47 -31.08 -5.24 -32.86
CA SER A 47 -29.93 -6.13 -32.71
C SER A 47 -30.28 -7.62 -32.68
N GLY A 48 -31.49 -7.97 -32.25
CA GLY A 48 -31.98 -9.35 -32.21
C GLY A 48 -32.27 -9.96 -33.59
N ASP A 49 -32.38 -9.13 -34.62
CA ASP A 49 -32.75 -9.53 -35.99
C ASP A 49 -31.54 -9.54 -36.96
N LEU A 50 -30.31 -9.30 -36.47
CA LEU A 50 -29.09 -9.27 -37.28
C LEU A 50 -28.37 -10.64 -37.32
N GLU A 51 -27.82 -11.02 -38.48
CA GLU A 51 -27.03 -12.26 -38.65
C GLU A 51 -25.75 -12.26 -37.80
N ASP A 52 -25.01 -11.13 -37.77
CA ASP A 52 -23.87 -10.90 -36.89
C ASP A 52 -23.98 -9.51 -36.25
N PRO A 53 -24.65 -9.38 -35.08
CA PRO A 53 -24.83 -8.09 -34.40
C PRO A 53 -23.51 -7.48 -33.95
N LYS A 54 -22.53 -8.30 -33.56
CA LYS A 54 -21.24 -7.85 -32.99
C LYS A 54 -20.41 -7.09 -34.01
N LYS A 55 -20.45 -7.53 -35.28
CA LYS A 55 -19.80 -6.82 -36.38
C LYS A 55 -20.71 -5.77 -37.03
N SER A 56 -21.98 -6.07 -37.24
CA SER A 56 -22.85 -5.20 -38.04
C SER A 56 -23.19 -3.90 -37.33
N ILE A 57 -23.39 -3.92 -36.00
CA ILE A 57 -23.77 -2.72 -35.24
C ILE A 57 -22.64 -1.67 -35.25
N PRO A 58 -21.38 -1.98 -34.86
CA PRO A 58 -20.32 -0.96 -34.86
C PRO A 58 -20.06 -0.37 -36.24
N PHE A 59 -19.94 -1.20 -37.27
CA PHE A 59 -19.65 -0.75 -38.63
C PHE A 59 -20.82 0.04 -39.24
N GLY A 60 -22.04 -0.47 -39.12
CA GLY A 60 -23.23 0.20 -39.66
C GLY A 60 -23.48 1.55 -39.01
N THR A 61 -23.38 1.61 -37.67
CA THR A 61 -23.61 2.85 -36.91
C THR A 61 -22.58 3.92 -37.25
N ILE A 62 -21.29 3.57 -37.26
CA ILE A 62 -20.22 4.53 -37.57
C ILE A 62 -20.34 5.04 -39.03
N PHE A 63 -20.62 4.15 -39.99
CA PHE A 63 -20.76 4.54 -41.39
C PHE A 63 -21.97 5.46 -41.59
N ALA A 64 -23.11 5.17 -40.95
CA ALA A 64 -24.29 6.02 -40.99
C ALA A 64 -24.01 7.43 -40.45
N ILE A 65 -23.31 7.54 -39.32
CA ILE A 65 -22.90 8.82 -38.73
C ILE A 65 -21.98 9.60 -39.68
N ILE A 66 -20.97 8.93 -40.26
CA ILE A 66 -20.02 9.58 -41.18
C ILE A 66 -20.73 10.07 -42.45
N VAL A 67 -21.60 9.25 -43.04
CA VAL A 67 -22.36 9.64 -44.24
C VAL A 67 -23.27 10.82 -43.93
N GLY A 68 -24.00 10.79 -42.81
CA GLY A 68 -24.83 11.91 -42.37
C GLY A 68 -24.03 13.20 -42.17
N LEU A 69 -22.87 13.09 -41.51
CA LEU A 69 -21.96 14.23 -41.29
C LEU A 69 -21.49 14.85 -42.61
N VAL A 70 -21.06 14.03 -43.57
CA VAL A 70 -20.61 14.50 -44.90
C VAL A 70 -21.75 15.21 -45.63
N VAL A 71 -22.97 14.65 -45.60
CA VAL A 71 -24.14 15.25 -46.23
C VAL A 71 -24.50 16.59 -45.57
N TYR A 72 -24.55 16.66 -44.24
CA TYR A 72 -24.89 17.91 -43.54
C TYR A 72 -23.84 19.02 -43.74
N ILE A 73 -22.54 18.70 -43.67
CA ILE A 73 -21.48 19.67 -43.95
C ILE A 73 -21.55 20.10 -45.42
N GLY A 74 -21.76 19.17 -46.34
CA GLY A 74 -21.91 19.46 -47.77
C GLY A 74 -23.08 20.42 -48.03
N LEU A 75 -24.23 20.21 -47.39
CA LEU A 75 -25.39 21.10 -47.49
C LEU A 75 -25.13 22.48 -46.86
N ALA A 76 -24.47 22.53 -45.70
CA ALA A 76 -24.13 23.80 -45.04
C ALA A 76 -23.19 24.65 -45.91
N VAL A 77 -22.13 24.04 -46.46
CA VAL A 77 -21.24 24.69 -47.42
C VAL A 77 -22.03 25.10 -48.66
N PHE A 78 -22.87 24.23 -49.21
CA PHE A 78 -23.68 24.58 -50.38
C PHE A 78 -24.55 25.83 -50.14
N PHE A 79 -25.30 25.89 -49.04
CA PHE A 79 -26.15 27.05 -48.73
C PHE A 79 -25.33 28.32 -48.55
N ALA A 80 -24.17 28.25 -47.89
CA ALA A 80 -23.31 29.40 -47.66
C ALA A 80 -22.81 30.07 -48.96
N TYR A 81 -22.69 29.31 -50.06
CA TYR A 81 -22.19 29.82 -51.35
C TYR A 81 -23.30 30.08 -52.39
N LYS A 82 -24.48 29.47 -52.24
CA LYS A 82 -25.50 29.43 -53.31
C LYS A 82 -26.84 30.04 -52.96
N VAL A 83 -27.05 30.44 -51.71
CA VAL A 83 -28.34 31.00 -51.26
C VAL A 83 -28.12 32.33 -50.57
N ASP A 84 -28.90 33.34 -50.96
CA ASP A 84 -28.91 34.65 -50.30
C ASP A 84 -29.24 34.51 -48.79
N PRO A 85 -28.54 35.22 -47.90
CA PRO A 85 -28.70 35.06 -46.46
C PRO A 85 -30.11 35.44 -45.96
N ASN A 86 -30.72 36.46 -46.57
CA ASN A 86 -32.03 36.94 -46.15
C ASN A 86 -33.14 35.96 -46.58
N GLU A 87 -33.01 35.36 -47.77
CA GLU A 87 -33.90 34.28 -48.19
C GLU A 87 -33.69 33.02 -47.32
N LEU A 88 -32.45 32.66 -47.00
CA LEU A 88 -32.18 31.50 -46.14
C LEU A 88 -32.75 31.68 -44.72
N ALA A 89 -32.70 32.89 -44.17
CA ALA A 89 -33.20 33.19 -42.82
C ALA A 89 -34.73 33.31 -42.74
N ASN A 90 -35.37 33.85 -43.78
CA ASN A 90 -36.80 34.23 -43.70
C ASN A 90 -37.75 33.34 -44.51
N ASN A 91 -37.24 32.41 -45.32
CA ASN A 91 -38.06 31.55 -46.18
C ASN A 91 -37.90 30.06 -45.82
N PRO A 92 -38.82 29.49 -45.00
CA PRO A 92 -38.82 28.07 -44.66
C PRO A 92 -38.94 27.15 -45.89
N GLY A 93 -39.49 27.65 -47.00
CA GLY A 93 -39.65 26.94 -48.26
C GLY A 93 -38.47 27.10 -49.23
N VAL A 94 -37.32 27.64 -48.81
CA VAL A 94 -36.18 27.94 -49.69
C VAL A 94 -35.72 26.74 -50.51
N LEU A 95 -35.74 25.53 -49.93
CA LEU A 95 -35.42 24.28 -50.64
C LEU A 95 -36.34 24.00 -51.83
N GLN A 96 -37.62 24.37 -51.71
CA GLN A 96 -38.61 24.21 -52.77
C GLN A 96 -38.35 25.14 -53.96
N LYS A 97 -37.74 26.31 -53.72
CA LYS A 97 -37.31 27.23 -54.79
C LYS A 97 -36.02 26.75 -55.48
N LEU A 98 -35.11 26.09 -54.74
CA LEU A 98 -33.81 25.64 -55.25
C LEU A 98 -33.83 24.28 -55.97
N THR A 99 -34.84 23.46 -55.67
CA THR A 99 -34.95 22.14 -56.30
C THR A 99 -35.16 22.25 -57.80
N TYR A 100 -34.61 21.29 -58.55
CA TYR A 100 -34.82 21.25 -60.00
C TYR A 100 -36.23 20.73 -60.34
N TYR A 101 -36.75 19.82 -59.52
CA TYR A 101 -38.05 19.21 -59.71
C TYR A 101 -38.73 19.02 -58.35
N LEU A 102 -39.79 19.81 -58.12
CA LEU A 102 -40.47 19.91 -56.83
C LEU A 102 -41.10 18.57 -56.37
N PRO A 103 -41.75 17.76 -57.22
CA PRO A 103 -42.34 16.50 -56.77
C PRO A 103 -41.33 15.51 -56.20
N VAL A 104 -40.08 15.48 -56.69
CA VAL A 104 -39.02 14.63 -56.14
C VAL A 104 -38.57 15.11 -54.77
N LEU A 105 -38.48 16.42 -54.54
CA LEU A 105 -38.19 16.96 -53.22
C LEU A 105 -39.29 16.57 -52.22
N LEU A 106 -40.56 16.77 -52.59
CA LEU A 106 -41.69 16.40 -51.74
C LEU A 106 -41.71 14.90 -51.46
N ALA A 107 -41.55 14.04 -52.48
CA ALA A 107 -41.46 12.59 -52.29
C ALA A 107 -40.31 12.19 -51.35
N GLY A 108 -39.16 12.87 -51.44
CA GLY A 108 -38.03 12.65 -50.54
C GLY A 108 -38.34 13.05 -49.09
N ILE A 109 -38.96 14.22 -48.87
CA ILE A 109 -39.37 14.68 -47.53
C ILE A 109 -40.38 13.70 -46.92
N TRP A 110 -41.39 13.29 -47.69
CA TRP A 110 -42.39 12.32 -47.23
C TRP A 110 -41.76 10.97 -46.93
N GLY A 111 -40.89 10.46 -47.80
CA GLY A 111 -40.17 9.21 -47.59
C GLY A 111 -39.30 9.24 -46.33
N ALA A 112 -38.55 10.31 -46.11
CA ALA A 112 -37.69 10.46 -44.94
C ALA A 112 -38.49 10.56 -43.63
N THR A 113 -39.53 11.40 -43.61
CA THR A 113 -40.37 11.61 -42.41
C THR A 113 -41.19 10.38 -42.04
N ILE A 114 -41.83 9.72 -43.02
CA ILE A 114 -42.61 8.49 -42.78
C ILE A 114 -41.68 7.35 -42.33
N SER A 115 -40.51 7.20 -42.96
CA SER A 115 -39.54 6.16 -42.57
C SER A 115 -39.07 6.33 -41.12
N SER A 116 -38.71 7.56 -40.73
CA SER A 116 -38.28 7.86 -39.35
C SER A 116 -39.40 7.65 -38.33
N ALA A 117 -40.63 8.05 -38.66
CA ALA A 117 -41.80 7.84 -37.81
C ALA A 117 -42.10 6.34 -37.60
N ILE A 118 -42.11 5.55 -38.68
CA ILE A 118 -42.31 4.09 -38.59
C ILE A 118 -41.20 3.44 -37.77
N GLY A 119 -39.95 3.82 -37.97
CA GLY A 119 -38.82 3.30 -37.19
C GLY A 119 -38.99 3.52 -35.69
N SER A 120 -39.43 4.73 -35.29
CA SER A 120 -39.66 5.08 -33.89
C SER A 120 -40.86 4.34 -33.29
N ILE A 121 -41.94 4.20 -34.06
CA ILE A 121 -43.16 3.46 -33.65
C ILE A 121 -42.89 1.97 -33.45
N LEU A 122 -41.94 1.38 -34.18
CA LEU A 122 -41.55 -0.03 -34.01
C LEU A 122 -40.49 -0.22 -32.90
N GLY A 123 -39.55 0.72 -32.76
CA GLY A 123 -38.45 0.62 -31.80
C GLY A 123 -38.87 0.81 -30.35
N ALA A 124 -39.56 1.91 -30.03
CA ALA A 124 -39.88 2.26 -28.64
C ALA A 124 -40.72 1.18 -27.91
N PRO A 125 -41.77 0.59 -28.50
CA PRO A 125 -42.53 -0.48 -27.86
C PRO A 125 -41.71 -1.74 -27.57
N ARG A 126 -40.76 -2.09 -28.45
CA ARG A 126 -39.88 -3.27 -28.26
C ARG A 126 -38.90 -3.06 -27.10
N ILE A 127 -38.33 -1.86 -26.96
CA ILE A 127 -37.46 -1.53 -25.81
C ILE A 127 -38.26 -1.62 -24.50
N LEU A 128 -39.48 -1.08 -24.47
CA LEU A 128 -40.35 -1.15 -23.30
C LEU A 128 -40.80 -2.60 -23.00
N GLN A 129 -41.03 -3.42 -24.02
CA GLN A 129 -41.33 -4.84 -23.84
C GLN A 129 -40.15 -5.59 -23.23
N ALA A 130 -38.93 -5.41 -23.75
CA ALA A 130 -37.72 -6.08 -23.28
C ALA A 130 -37.44 -5.75 -21.80
N THR A 131 -37.45 -4.47 -21.45
CA THR A 131 -37.26 -4.01 -20.06
C THR A 131 -38.35 -4.53 -19.12
N SER A 132 -39.57 -4.80 -19.63
CA SER A 132 -40.65 -5.38 -18.83
C SER A 132 -40.52 -6.89 -18.64
N ILE A 133 -39.92 -7.61 -19.60
CA ILE A 133 -39.55 -9.03 -19.46
C ILE A 133 -38.53 -9.19 -18.33
N ASP A 134 -37.57 -8.26 -18.26
CA ASP A 134 -36.56 -8.18 -17.20
C ASP A 134 -37.12 -7.66 -15.86
N ARG A 135 -38.44 -7.46 -15.76
CA ARG A 135 -39.18 -7.02 -14.56
C ARG A 135 -38.78 -5.63 -14.03
N ILE A 136 -38.12 -4.82 -14.86
CA ILE A 136 -37.74 -3.43 -14.54
C ILE A 136 -39.00 -2.54 -14.57
N THR A 137 -39.77 -2.65 -15.65
CA THR A 137 -41.05 -1.93 -15.87
C THR A 137 -42.26 -2.86 -15.64
N PRO A 138 -43.50 -2.32 -15.55
CA PRO A 138 -44.68 -3.13 -15.27
C PRO A 138 -44.86 -4.32 -16.23
N LYS A 139 -45.10 -5.52 -15.67
CA LYS A 139 -45.25 -6.78 -16.43
C LYS A 139 -46.31 -6.74 -17.53
N PHE A 140 -47.28 -5.82 -17.44
CA PHE A 140 -48.31 -5.63 -18.47
C PHE A 140 -47.72 -5.33 -19.86
N PHE A 141 -46.59 -4.62 -19.94
CA PHE A 141 -45.93 -4.31 -21.21
C PHE A 141 -45.07 -5.45 -21.76
N ALA A 142 -44.74 -6.48 -20.96
CA ALA A 142 -43.99 -7.65 -21.40
C ALA A 142 -44.80 -8.57 -22.34
N ARG A 143 -46.13 -8.43 -22.37
CA ARG A 143 -47.03 -9.30 -23.12
C ARG A 143 -46.96 -9.00 -24.62
N GLY A 144 -46.43 -9.94 -25.39
CA GLY A 144 -46.50 -9.91 -26.86
C GLY A 144 -47.68 -10.73 -27.42
N TYR A 145 -48.09 -10.41 -28.65
CA TYR A 145 -49.25 -10.99 -29.31
C TYR A 145 -48.91 -11.52 -30.71
N GLY A 146 -49.49 -12.67 -31.07
CA GLY A 146 -49.33 -13.27 -32.40
C GLY A 146 -47.98 -13.97 -32.61
N LYS A 147 -47.70 -14.36 -33.87
CA LYS A 147 -46.48 -15.11 -34.24
C LYS A 147 -45.20 -14.27 -34.16
N THR A 148 -45.30 -12.95 -34.30
CA THR A 148 -44.16 -12.01 -34.28
C THR A 148 -43.94 -11.35 -32.92
N ASN A 149 -44.68 -11.78 -31.88
CA ASN A 149 -44.55 -11.31 -30.50
C ASN A 149 -44.78 -9.77 -30.33
N GLU A 150 -45.74 -9.20 -31.06
CA GLU A 150 -45.96 -7.75 -31.09
C GLU A 150 -46.40 -7.17 -29.73
N PRO A 151 -45.71 -6.13 -29.21
CA PRO A 151 -46.01 -5.51 -27.92
C PRO A 151 -47.15 -4.49 -28.00
N ARG A 152 -48.38 -4.96 -28.21
CA ARG A 152 -49.57 -4.09 -28.40
C ARG A 152 -49.78 -3.08 -27.26
N ASN A 153 -49.55 -3.51 -26.01
CA ASN A 153 -49.73 -2.67 -24.83
C ASN A 153 -48.71 -1.51 -24.78
N ALA A 154 -47.45 -1.80 -25.13
CA ALA A 154 -46.41 -0.79 -25.21
C ALA A 154 -46.64 0.14 -26.42
N LEU A 155 -47.13 -0.40 -27.54
CA LEU A 155 -47.49 0.37 -28.73
C LEU A 155 -48.60 1.39 -28.44
N ILE A 156 -49.65 1.00 -27.71
CA ILE A 156 -50.72 1.92 -27.31
C ILE A 156 -50.15 3.08 -26.48
N LEU A 157 -49.27 2.79 -25.53
CA LEU A 157 -48.62 3.84 -24.73
C LEU A 157 -47.79 4.79 -25.62
N THR A 158 -47.00 4.25 -26.54
CA THR A 158 -46.21 5.04 -27.48
C THR A 158 -47.08 5.94 -28.34
N ILE A 159 -48.22 5.45 -28.83
CA ILE A 159 -49.18 6.25 -29.62
C ILE A 159 -49.76 7.38 -28.77
N ILE A 160 -50.15 7.11 -27.51
CA ILE A 160 -50.67 8.15 -26.60
C ILE A 160 -49.63 9.25 -26.37
N ILE A 161 -48.37 8.89 -26.11
CA ILE A 161 -47.29 9.86 -25.89
C ILE A 161 -47.00 10.66 -27.17
N ALA A 162 -46.98 9.99 -28.34
CA ALA A 162 -46.79 10.65 -29.63
C ALA A 162 -47.91 11.65 -29.93
N GLU A 163 -49.17 11.27 -29.67
CA GLU A 163 -50.34 12.12 -29.87
C GLU A 163 -50.29 13.36 -28.97
N LEU A 164 -49.89 13.22 -27.70
CA LEU A 164 -49.66 14.36 -26.82
C LEU A 164 -48.62 15.33 -27.39
N GLY A 165 -47.57 14.82 -28.03
CA GLY A 165 -46.59 15.64 -28.73
C GLY A 165 -47.19 16.36 -29.95
N ILE A 166 -47.98 15.66 -30.77
CA ILE A 166 -48.64 16.24 -31.95
C ILE A 166 -49.59 17.38 -31.55
N LEU A 167 -50.34 17.20 -30.45
CA LEU A 167 -51.29 18.19 -29.94
C LEU A 167 -50.64 19.50 -29.48
N ILE A 168 -49.33 19.52 -29.18
CA ILE A 168 -48.60 20.76 -28.87
C ILE A 168 -48.53 21.69 -30.09
N GLY A 169 -48.50 21.13 -31.31
CA GLY A 169 -48.56 21.91 -32.56
C GLY A 169 -47.34 22.79 -32.87
N GLU A 170 -46.27 22.73 -32.05
CA GLU A 170 -45.05 23.53 -32.22
C GLU A 170 -43.81 22.62 -32.32
N LEU A 171 -43.26 22.50 -33.54
CA LEU A 171 -42.13 21.61 -33.83
C LEU A 171 -40.88 21.96 -33.02
N ASP A 172 -40.57 23.26 -32.88
CA ASP A 172 -39.36 23.74 -32.20
C ASP A 172 -39.41 23.49 -30.69
N ALA A 173 -40.61 23.55 -30.08
CA ALA A 173 -40.80 23.16 -28.69
C ALA A 173 -40.56 21.66 -28.48
N ILE A 174 -41.10 20.82 -29.36
CA ILE A 174 -40.92 19.36 -29.30
C ILE A 174 -39.44 18.99 -29.49
N ALA A 175 -38.77 19.61 -30.45
CA ALA A 175 -37.34 19.38 -30.73
C ALA A 175 -36.45 19.64 -29.50
N ARG A 176 -36.72 20.71 -28.75
CA ARG A 176 -36.00 21.04 -27.50
C ARG A 176 -36.17 19.96 -26.43
N VAL A 177 -37.41 19.52 -26.19
CA VAL A 177 -37.72 18.50 -25.19
C VAL A 177 -37.06 17.16 -25.55
N VAL A 178 -37.21 16.72 -26.81
CA VAL A 178 -36.66 15.45 -27.30
C VAL A 178 -35.13 15.45 -27.23
N SER A 179 -34.48 16.55 -27.60
CA SER A 179 -33.02 16.70 -27.52
C SER A 179 -32.50 16.50 -26.10
N MET A 180 -33.20 17.05 -25.09
CA MET A 180 -32.81 16.92 -23.69
C MET A 180 -32.79 15.45 -23.24
N PHE A 181 -33.80 14.66 -23.61
CA PHE A 181 -33.87 13.24 -23.27
C PHE A 181 -32.78 12.41 -23.97
N PHE A 182 -32.53 12.65 -25.26
CA PHE A 182 -31.47 11.93 -25.98
C PHE A 182 -30.08 12.24 -25.44
N ILE A 183 -29.77 13.52 -25.17
CA ILE A 183 -28.46 13.90 -24.63
C ILE A 183 -28.27 13.33 -23.22
N ALA A 184 -29.32 13.32 -22.39
CA ALA A 184 -29.29 12.66 -21.09
C ALA A 184 -28.96 11.16 -21.22
N ALA A 185 -29.69 10.44 -22.09
CA ALA A 185 -29.45 9.02 -22.34
C ALA A 185 -28.02 8.75 -22.82
N TYR A 186 -27.51 9.57 -23.76
CA TYR A 186 -26.13 9.46 -24.25
C TYR A 186 -25.09 9.74 -23.16
N SER A 187 -25.38 10.66 -22.24
CA SER A 187 -24.51 10.89 -21.09
C SER A 187 -24.43 9.64 -20.19
N PHE A 188 -25.59 9.05 -19.86
CA PHE A 188 -25.66 7.86 -19.02
C PHE A 188 -25.04 6.62 -19.69
N LEU A 189 -25.21 6.44 -20.99
CA LEU A 189 -24.55 5.36 -21.74
C LEU A 189 -23.02 5.49 -21.67
N ASN A 190 -22.51 6.70 -21.91
CA ASN A 190 -21.09 7.00 -21.90
C ASN A 190 -20.45 6.79 -20.51
N ILE A 191 -21.10 7.26 -19.44
CA ILE A 191 -20.59 7.09 -18.06
C ILE A 191 -20.69 5.63 -17.60
N SER A 192 -21.76 4.92 -17.97
CA SER A 192 -21.93 3.50 -17.63
C SER A 192 -20.85 2.66 -18.28
N CYS A 193 -20.57 2.88 -19.57
CA CYS A 193 -19.47 2.21 -20.27
C CYS A 193 -18.11 2.50 -19.62
N ALA A 194 -17.85 3.75 -19.21
CA ALA A 194 -16.61 4.13 -18.53
C ALA A 194 -16.46 3.41 -17.18
N ILE A 195 -17.51 3.38 -16.34
CA ILE A 195 -17.50 2.72 -15.03
C ILE A 195 -17.35 1.20 -15.17
N GLU A 196 -18.13 0.56 -16.04
CA GLU A 196 -18.05 -0.88 -16.29
C GLU A 196 -16.65 -1.29 -16.76
N SER A 197 -16.03 -0.47 -17.63
CA SER A 197 -14.65 -0.71 -18.08
C SER A 197 -13.57 -0.57 -16.99
N LEU A 198 -13.88 0.10 -15.87
CA LEU A 198 -12.98 0.31 -14.74
C LEU A 198 -13.14 -0.79 -13.68
N VAL A 199 -14.37 -1.25 -13.49
CA VAL A 199 -14.77 -2.00 -12.30
C VAL A 199 -15.06 -3.45 -12.62
N SER A 200 -15.77 -3.72 -13.72
CA SER A 200 -16.41 -5.01 -13.94
C SER A 200 -15.48 -6.00 -14.64
N PRO A 201 -15.20 -7.17 -14.03
CA PRO A 201 -14.38 -8.22 -14.65
C PRO A 201 -15.01 -8.84 -15.92
N ASP A 202 -16.34 -8.79 -15.99
CA ASP A 202 -17.15 -9.37 -17.06
C ASP A 202 -17.29 -8.45 -18.28
N PHE A 203 -17.02 -7.15 -18.11
CA PHE A 203 -17.06 -6.19 -19.20
C PHE A 203 -15.82 -6.33 -20.10
N ARG A 204 -15.97 -7.08 -21.20
CA ARG A 204 -14.91 -7.35 -22.18
C ARG A 204 -15.34 -6.94 -23.59
N PRO A 205 -15.34 -5.64 -23.90
CA PRO A 205 -15.82 -5.15 -25.19
C PRO A 205 -14.91 -5.67 -26.32
N GLU A 206 -15.52 -6.22 -27.36
CA GLU A 206 -14.81 -6.67 -28.56
C GLU A 206 -14.24 -5.48 -29.35
N PHE A 207 -15.02 -4.39 -29.43
CA PHE A 207 -14.54 -3.09 -29.90
C PHE A 207 -13.91 -2.30 -28.75
N LYS A 208 -12.57 -2.24 -28.72
CA LYS A 208 -11.82 -1.63 -27.63
C LYS A 208 -11.71 -0.12 -27.81
N ILE A 209 -12.44 0.63 -26.99
CA ILE A 209 -12.31 2.08 -26.86
C ILE A 209 -11.50 2.46 -25.61
N PRO A 210 -10.67 3.52 -25.65
CA PRO A 210 -10.05 4.06 -24.45
C PRO A 210 -11.09 4.56 -23.45
N LYS A 211 -10.88 4.29 -22.16
CA LYS A 211 -11.84 4.60 -21.08
C LYS A 211 -12.19 6.09 -20.97
N TRP A 212 -11.24 6.96 -21.31
CA TRP A 212 -11.43 8.41 -21.27
C TRP A 212 -12.42 8.91 -22.33
N VAL A 213 -12.68 8.14 -23.41
CA VAL A 213 -13.65 8.52 -24.45
C VAL A 213 -15.07 8.55 -23.88
N GLY A 214 -15.45 7.56 -23.07
CA GLY A 214 -16.75 7.56 -22.39
C GLY A 214 -16.87 8.72 -21.40
N ILE A 215 -15.81 9.01 -20.64
CA ILE A 215 -15.80 10.16 -19.70
C ILE A 215 -15.98 11.48 -20.48
N LEU A 216 -15.22 11.67 -21.56
CA LEU A 216 -15.31 12.85 -22.40
C LEU A 216 -16.70 13.00 -23.04
N GLY A 217 -17.27 11.91 -23.54
CA GLY A 217 -18.61 11.89 -24.13
C GLY A 217 -19.67 12.31 -23.12
N SER A 218 -19.63 11.78 -21.90
CA SER A 218 -20.57 12.15 -20.84
C SER A 218 -20.42 13.61 -20.43
N ILE A 219 -19.20 14.11 -20.22
CA ILE A 219 -18.94 15.53 -19.91
C ILE A 219 -19.47 16.43 -21.03
N THR A 220 -19.24 16.07 -22.29
CA THR A 220 -19.72 16.84 -23.44
C THR A 220 -21.24 16.90 -23.46
N CYS A 221 -21.92 15.77 -23.20
CA CYS A 221 -23.38 15.73 -23.09
C CYS A 221 -23.90 16.65 -21.97
N PHE A 222 -23.29 16.60 -20.78
CA PHE A 222 -23.68 17.47 -19.66
C PHE A 222 -23.49 18.96 -19.98
N VAL A 223 -22.35 19.33 -20.58
CA VAL A 223 -22.08 20.73 -20.98
C VAL A 223 -23.12 21.21 -21.98
N ILE A 224 -23.44 20.39 -22.99
CA ILE A 224 -24.47 20.73 -23.98
C ILE A 224 -25.84 20.88 -23.31
N MET A 225 -26.25 19.97 -22.42
CA MET A 225 -27.53 20.10 -21.70
C MET A 225 -27.63 21.41 -20.91
N ILE A 226 -26.55 21.82 -20.23
CA ILE A 226 -26.48 23.09 -19.51
C ILE A 226 -26.63 24.28 -20.47
N GLN A 227 -25.99 24.21 -21.64
CA GLN A 227 -26.10 25.25 -22.66
C GLN A 227 -27.49 25.34 -23.29
N LEU A 228 -28.22 24.23 -23.37
CA LEU A 228 -29.58 24.17 -23.90
C LEU A 228 -30.59 24.78 -22.93
N ASP A 229 -30.71 24.19 -21.74
CA ASP A 229 -31.64 24.64 -20.70
C ASP A 229 -31.24 24.01 -19.35
N LEU A 230 -30.79 24.85 -18.42
CA LEU A 230 -30.35 24.41 -17.09
C LEU A 230 -31.50 23.81 -16.27
N VAL A 231 -32.72 24.35 -16.38
CA VAL A 231 -33.89 23.90 -15.59
C VAL A 231 -34.35 22.54 -16.10
N ALA A 232 -34.46 22.39 -17.42
CA ALA A 232 -34.82 21.12 -18.04
C ALA A 232 -33.75 20.04 -17.79
N MET A 233 -32.46 20.40 -17.77
CA MET A 233 -31.36 19.50 -17.41
C MET A 233 -31.51 18.98 -15.99
N ILE A 234 -31.74 19.87 -15.01
CA ILE A 234 -31.92 19.46 -13.61
C ILE A 234 -33.13 18.52 -13.49
N GLY A 235 -34.24 18.85 -14.14
CA GLY A 235 -35.43 17.99 -14.20
C GLY A 235 -35.12 16.60 -14.74
N ALA A 236 -34.44 16.52 -15.88
CA ALA A 236 -34.07 15.25 -16.52
C ALA A 236 -33.13 14.41 -15.63
N VAL A 237 -32.11 15.03 -15.02
CA VAL A 237 -31.17 14.33 -14.13
C VAL A 237 -31.87 13.82 -12.88
N VAL A 238 -32.78 14.60 -12.27
CA VAL A 238 -33.57 14.16 -11.11
C VAL A 238 -34.47 12.99 -11.48
N ILE A 239 -35.20 13.05 -12.59
CA ILE A 239 -36.06 11.95 -13.06
C ILE A 239 -35.25 10.68 -13.29
N MET A 240 -34.12 10.79 -14.00
CA MET A 240 -33.23 9.65 -14.26
C MET A 240 -32.64 9.06 -12.98
N SER A 241 -32.24 9.91 -12.03
CA SER A 241 -31.69 9.48 -10.74
C SER A 241 -32.74 8.77 -9.89
N LEU A 242 -33.97 9.29 -9.84
CA LEU A 242 -35.09 8.65 -9.15
C LEU A 242 -35.44 7.30 -9.78
N LEU A 243 -35.45 7.22 -11.11
CA LEU A 243 -35.68 5.97 -11.83
C LEU A 243 -34.57 4.94 -11.53
N PHE A 244 -33.31 5.36 -11.53
CA PHE A 244 -32.18 4.51 -11.15
C PHE A 244 -32.30 4.00 -9.71
N LEU A 245 -32.61 4.87 -8.74
CA LEU A 245 -32.79 4.48 -7.34
C LEU A 245 -33.98 3.52 -7.17
N TYR A 246 -35.08 3.77 -7.89
CA TYR A 246 -36.25 2.89 -7.89
C TYR A 246 -35.91 1.49 -8.43
N ILE A 247 -35.20 1.40 -9.56
CA ILE A 247 -34.79 0.11 -10.13
C ILE A 247 -33.84 -0.61 -9.16
N LYS A 248 -32.83 0.08 -8.64
CA LYS A 248 -31.88 -0.46 -7.65
C LYS A 248 -32.60 -1.02 -6.41
N SER A 249 -33.66 -0.36 -5.95
CA SER A 249 -34.44 -0.84 -4.79
C SER A 249 -35.18 -2.16 -5.06
N LYS A 250 -35.52 -2.45 -6.32
CA LYS A 250 -36.16 -3.72 -6.73
C LYS A 250 -35.16 -4.85 -6.99
N GLU A 251 -33.92 -4.52 -7.34
CA GLU A 251 -32.86 -5.47 -7.71
C GLU A 251 -32.12 -6.11 -6.52
N LEU A 252 -32.36 -5.66 -5.29
CA LEU A 252 -31.74 -6.17 -4.05
C LEU A 252 -31.96 -7.68 -3.77
N SER A 253 -32.62 -8.43 -4.68
CA SER A 253 -32.92 -9.86 -4.53
C SER A 253 -32.62 -10.73 -5.76
N LEU A 254 -31.92 -10.26 -6.79
CA LEU A 254 -31.53 -11.09 -7.95
C LEU A 254 -30.02 -11.37 -7.92
N GLU A 255 -29.64 -12.62 -8.19
CA GLU A 255 -28.31 -13.24 -8.06
C GLU A 255 -27.20 -12.67 -8.99
N GLY A 256 -27.32 -11.42 -9.42
CA GLY A 256 -26.27 -10.68 -10.11
C GLY A 256 -25.33 -10.03 -9.10
N GLY A 257 -24.03 -10.33 -9.19
CA GLY A 257 -23.02 -9.82 -8.26
C GLY A 257 -23.09 -8.30 -8.10
N ASP A 258 -23.10 -7.85 -6.83
CA ASP A 258 -23.16 -6.43 -6.48
C ASP A 258 -21.97 -5.67 -7.10
N THR A 259 -22.28 -4.74 -8.01
CA THR A 259 -21.29 -3.89 -8.69
C THR A 259 -20.48 -3.11 -7.66
N VAL A 260 -21.06 -2.75 -6.51
CA VAL A 260 -20.36 -2.06 -5.41
C VAL A 260 -19.31 -2.95 -4.75
N GLY A 261 -19.62 -4.24 -4.55
CA GLY A 261 -18.67 -5.21 -4.02
C GLY A 261 -17.44 -5.38 -4.92
N SER A 262 -17.65 -5.35 -6.24
CA SER A 262 -16.57 -5.39 -7.24
C SER A 262 -15.67 -4.14 -7.20
N ILE A 263 -16.25 -2.95 -6.98
CA ILE A 263 -15.48 -1.71 -6.77
C ILE A 263 -14.56 -1.86 -5.56
N TRP A 264 -15.10 -2.26 -4.42
CA TRP A 264 -14.30 -2.41 -3.20
C TRP A 264 -13.22 -3.47 -3.32
N SER A 265 -13.51 -4.61 -3.95
CA SER A 265 -12.51 -5.65 -4.21
C SER A 265 -11.35 -5.13 -5.06
N SER A 266 -11.66 -4.35 -6.11
CA SER A 266 -10.64 -3.72 -6.95
C SER A 266 -9.79 -2.70 -6.18
N VAL A 267 -10.43 -1.86 -5.37
CA VAL A 267 -9.76 -0.87 -4.50
C VAL A 267 -8.86 -1.55 -3.47
N VAL A 268 -9.34 -2.59 -2.79
CA VAL A 268 -8.56 -3.36 -1.80
C VAL A 268 -7.37 -4.04 -2.46
N ARG A 269 -7.57 -4.69 -3.62
CA ARG A 269 -6.49 -5.34 -4.38
C ARG A 269 -5.42 -4.34 -4.80
N GLN A 270 -5.82 -3.19 -5.32
CA GLN A 270 -4.88 -2.14 -5.73
C GLN A 270 -4.16 -1.53 -4.52
N GLY A 271 -4.88 -1.32 -3.41
CA GLY A 271 -4.32 -0.86 -2.14
C GLY A 271 -3.26 -1.81 -1.61
N LEU A 272 -3.57 -3.11 -1.51
CA LEU A 272 -2.63 -4.15 -1.09
C LEU A 272 -1.37 -4.16 -1.98
N PHE A 273 -1.54 -4.15 -3.31
CA PHE A 273 -0.41 -4.13 -4.24
C PHE A 273 0.49 -2.90 -4.07
N GLN A 274 -0.11 -1.73 -3.79
CA GLN A 274 0.66 -0.52 -3.54
C GLN A 274 1.39 -0.56 -2.20
N LEU A 275 0.78 -1.14 -1.17
CA LEU A 275 1.40 -1.35 0.14
C LEU A 275 2.59 -2.32 0.04
N THR A 276 2.51 -3.39 -0.77
CA THR A 276 3.63 -4.31 -0.98
C THR A 276 4.87 -3.64 -1.58
N LYS A 277 4.69 -2.59 -2.39
CA LYS A 277 5.82 -1.87 -3.03
C LYS A 277 6.54 -0.90 -2.10
N ASN A 278 5.82 -0.33 -1.13
CA ASN A 278 6.33 0.72 -0.28
C ASN A 278 6.98 0.12 0.97
N LYS A 279 8.26 0.42 1.21
CA LYS A 279 8.90 0.07 2.50
C LYS A 279 8.30 0.94 3.61
N LEU A 280 7.78 0.32 4.66
CA LEU A 280 7.26 1.03 5.83
C LEU A 280 8.41 1.70 6.58
N HIS A 281 8.34 3.02 6.79
CA HIS A 281 9.20 3.75 7.70
C HIS A 281 8.70 3.64 9.14
N GLU A 282 9.60 3.59 10.14
CA GLU A 282 9.26 3.38 11.56
C GLU A 282 8.20 4.38 12.07
N ARG A 283 8.27 5.64 11.63
CA ARG A 283 7.33 6.70 12.03
C ARG A 283 5.89 6.46 11.55
N ASN A 284 5.74 5.63 10.52
CA ASN A 284 4.46 5.25 9.92
C ASN A 284 4.04 3.83 10.32
N TRP A 285 4.75 3.22 11.27
CA TRP A 285 4.36 1.94 11.83
C TRP A 285 2.95 2.01 12.42
N ARG A 286 2.17 0.98 12.11
CA ARG A 286 0.81 0.79 12.62
C ARG A 286 0.69 -0.64 13.11
N PRO A 287 0.01 -0.89 14.25
CA PRO A 287 -0.19 -2.24 14.74
C PRO A 287 -1.12 -2.99 13.78
N ASN A 288 -0.63 -4.09 13.23
CA ASN A 288 -1.43 -5.11 12.58
C ASN A 288 -1.41 -6.32 13.52
N MET A 289 -2.45 -6.41 14.34
CA MET A 289 -2.47 -7.19 15.56
C MET A 289 -3.24 -8.50 15.38
N LEU A 290 -2.59 -9.62 15.69
CA LEU A 290 -3.26 -10.89 15.94
C LEU A 290 -3.64 -10.94 17.42
N LEU A 291 -4.93 -11.04 17.68
CA LEU A 291 -5.49 -11.09 19.02
C LEU A 291 -5.96 -12.52 19.33
N PHE A 292 -5.44 -13.10 20.41
CA PHE A 292 -5.89 -14.40 20.91
C PHE A 292 -6.67 -14.22 22.21
N SER A 293 -7.93 -13.79 22.09
CA SER A 293 -8.81 -13.59 23.24
C SER A 293 -9.40 -14.89 23.79
N GLY A 294 -9.53 -15.93 22.96
CA GLY A 294 -10.32 -17.12 23.31
C GLY A 294 -11.83 -16.85 23.27
N GLY A 295 -12.25 -15.87 22.46
CA GLY A 295 -13.65 -15.41 22.33
C GLY A 295 -13.86 -14.02 22.92
N SER A 296 -14.66 -13.19 22.24
CA SER A 296 -14.95 -11.81 22.66
C SER A 296 -15.68 -11.76 24.02
N ASP A 297 -16.50 -12.76 24.32
CA ASP A 297 -17.23 -12.89 25.58
C ASP A 297 -16.36 -13.38 26.75
N SER A 298 -15.33 -14.20 26.48
CA SER A 298 -14.55 -14.86 27.53
C SER A 298 -13.50 -13.93 28.14
N ARG A 299 -12.90 -13.05 27.32
CA ARG A 299 -11.87 -12.08 27.74
C ARG A 299 -12.08 -10.72 27.06
N PRO A 300 -13.18 -10.00 27.35
CA PRO A 300 -13.49 -8.72 26.70
C PRO A 300 -12.42 -7.65 26.93
N TYR A 301 -11.70 -7.73 28.06
CA TYR A 301 -10.60 -6.83 28.39
C TYR A 301 -9.41 -6.90 27.40
N LEU A 302 -9.18 -8.04 26.75
CA LEU A 302 -8.15 -8.17 25.71
C LEU A 302 -8.55 -7.44 24.43
N VAL A 303 -9.83 -7.55 24.05
CA VAL A 303 -10.39 -6.81 22.90
C VAL A 303 -10.38 -5.31 23.19
N GLU A 304 -10.75 -4.90 24.40
CA GLU A 304 -10.69 -3.50 24.84
C GLU A 304 -9.26 -2.94 24.78
N MET A 305 -8.28 -3.69 25.27
CA MET A 305 -6.88 -3.29 25.20
C MET A 305 -6.38 -3.22 23.75
N ALA A 306 -6.70 -4.23 22.93
CA ALA A 306 -6.34 -4.24 21.50
C ALA A 306 -6.86 -2.98 20.78
N LYS A 307 -8.12 -2.62 21.02
CA LYS A 307 -8.73 -1.39 20.49
C LYS A 307 -8.02 -0.13 20.96
N SER A 308 -7.68 -0.06 22.24
CA SER A 308 -6.95 1.09 22.81
C SER A 308 -5.53 1.24 22.23
N LEU A 309 -4.90 0.13 21.82
CA LEU A 309 -3.55 0.11 21.26
C LEU A 309 -3.51 0.27 19.73
N ALA A 310 -4.57 -0.07 19.00
CA ALA A 310 -4.62 0.04 17.54
C ALA A 310 -5.45 1.22 17.04
N GLU A 311 -6.51 1.57 17.76
CA GLU A 311 -7.50 2.60 17.40
C GLU A 311 -7.96 2.46 15.93
N ASN A 312 -8.48 3.52 15.32
CA ASN A 312 -8.86 3.54 13.89
C ASN A 312 -7.66 3.59 12.92
N ARG A 313 -6.46 3.21 13.37
CA ARG A 313 -5.21 3.34 12.60
C ARG A 313 -4.55 1.99 12.32
N GLY A 314 -4.72 1.02 13.20
CA GLY A 314 -4.26 -0.36 13.05
C GLY A 314 -5.36 -1.30 12.56
N ILE A 315 -4.98 -2.57 12.39
CA ILE A 315 -5.89 -3.67 12.06
C ILE A 315 -5.84 -4.66 13.23
N ILE A 316 -7.00 -5.16 13.65
CA ILE A 316 -7.10 -6.17 14.69
C ILE A 316 -7.82 -7.39 14.11
N THR A 317 -7.16 -8.54 14.12
CA THR A 317 -7.79 -9.81 13.81
C THR A 317 -7.85 -10.67 15.06
N ASN A 318 -9.07 -10.92 15.56
CA ASN A 318 -9.32 -11.73 16.74
C ASN A 318 -9.56 -13.20 16.35
N PHE A 319 -8.86 -14.11 17.02
CA PHE A 319 -9.00 -15.55 16.86
C PHE A 319 -9.61 -16.18 18.10
N HIS A 320 -10.76 -16.81 17.90
CA HIS A 320 -11.41 -17.66 18.88
C HIS A 320 -11.07 -19.12 18.56
N LEU A 321 -10.15 -19.69 19.34
CA LEU A 321 -9.69 -21.07 19.23
C LEU A 321 -10.44 -21.95 20.25
N PHE A 322 -10.97 -23.08 19.82
CA PHE A 322 -11.63 -24.08 20.67
C PHE A 322 -11.05 -25.47 20.41
N GLU A 323 -10.72 -26.18 21.49
CA GLU A 323 -10.16 -27.53 21.43
C GLU A 323 -11.27 -28.56 21.23
N THR A 324 -11.09 -29.47 20.26
CA THR A 324 -11.96 -30.62 20.05
C THR A 324 -11.15 -31.90 19.89
N GLU A 325 -11.70 -33.02 20.40
CA GLU A 325 -11.04 -34.32 20.36
C GLU A 325 -11.12 -34.98 18.96
N GLU A 326 -12.15 -34.66 18.18
CA GLU A 326 -12.34 -35.13 16.80
C GLU A 326 -12.74 -33.97 15.89
N PHE A 327 -12.07 -33.86 14.73
CA PHE A 327 -12.36 -32.87 13.69
C PHE A 327 -13.72 -33.17 13.03
N ASN A 328 -14.82 -32.74 13.64
CA ASN A 328 -16.16 -33.00 13.11
C ASN A 328 -16.59 -31.91 12.11
N ASN A 329 -16.41 -32.21 10.82
CA ASN A 329 -16.99 -31.53 9.65
C ASN A 329 -16.68 -30.03 9.43
N LEU A 330 -15.68 -29.76 8.57
CA LEU A 330 -15.72 -28.91 7.35
C LEU A 330 -16.44 -27.54 7.35
N SER A 331 -16.84 -26.94 8.46
CA SER A 331 -17.28 -25.55 8.45
C SER A 331 -16.05 -24.65 8.35
N ARG A 332 -15.72 -24.23 7.12
CA ARG A 332 -14.78 -23.12 6.84
C ARG A 332 -14.98 -22.04 7.90
N SER A 333 -13.90 -21.59 8.53
CA SER A 333 -13.84 -20.50 9.52
C SER A 333 -15.01 -19.53 9.33
N GLN A 334 -16.04 -19.63 10.18
CA GLN A 334 -17.20 -18.77 10.06
C GLN A 334 -16.78 -17.37 10.47
N ILE A 335 -16.96 -16.41 9.57
CA ILE A 335 -16.93 -14.99 9.95
C ILE A 335 -18.13 -14.80 10.86
N VAL A 336 -17.88 -14.53 12.14
CA VAL A 336 -18.96 -14.28 13.11
C VAL A 336 -19.49 -12.88 12.82
N ALA A 337 -20.52 -12.78 11.96
CA ALA A 337 -21.10 -11.51 11.54
C ALA A 337 -21.63 -10.68 12.73
N GLU A 338 -22.06 -11.34 13.80
CA GLU A 338 -22.56 -10.72 15.04
C GLU A 338 -21.44 -9.97 15.81
N GLU A 339 -20.22 -10.53 15.90
CA GLU A 339 -19.09 -9.86 16.59
C GLU A 339 -18.58 -8.62 15.83
N VAL A 340 -18.75 -8.59 14.50
CA VAL A 340 -18.37 -7.42 13.66
C VAL A 340 -19.26 -6.20 13.98
N GLN A 341 -20.51 -6.42 14.39
CA GLN A 341 -21.44 -5.35 14.77
C GLN A 341 -21.16 -4.82 16.18
N GLU A 342 -20.87 -5.69 17.15
CA GLU A 342 -20.68 -5.28 18.55
C GLU A 342 -19.29 -4.67 18.80
N PHE A 343 -18.25 -5.23 18.17
CA PHE A 343 -16.87 -4.77 18.33
C PHE A 343 -16.32 -4.14 17.06
N GLY A 344 -17.09 -3.26 16.40
CA GLY A 344 -16.71 -2.51 15.20
C GLY A 344 -15.22 -2.17 15.10
N GLY A 345 -14.61 -2.50 13.96
CA GLY A 345 -13.16 -2.36 13.69
C GLY A 345 -12.30 -3.61 13.99
N VAL A 346 -12.89 -4.71 14.47
CA VAL A 346 -12.18 -5.98 14.74
C VAL A 346 -12.67 -7.08 13.79
N PHE A 347 -11.74 -7.79 13.16
CA PHE A 347 -12.04 -8.95 12.32
C PHE A 347 -11.99 -10.23 13.16
N SER A 348 -13.13 -10.79 13.52
CA SER A 348 -13.20 -12.04 14.31
C SER A 348 -13.26 -13.30 13.44
N ARG A 349 -12.52 -14.33 13.85
CA ARG A 349 -12.52 -15.67 13.24
C ARG A 349 -12.61 -16.75 14.31
N LYS A 350 -13.47 -17.73 14.07
CA LYS A 350 -13.64 -18.92 14.89
C LYS A 350 -12.92 -20.10 14.22
N ILE A 351 -11.97 -20.74 14.92
CA ILE A 351 -11.17 -21.87 14.42
C ILE A 351 -11.17 -23.02 15.43
N GLU A 352 -11.45 -24.22 14.93
CA GLU A 352 -11.38 -25.48 15.66
C GLU A 352 -9.96 -26.05 15.58
N CYS A 353 -9.41 -26.52 16.69
CA CYS A 353 -8.04 -27.03 16.76
C CYS A 353 -7.88 -28.18 17.77
N THR A 354 -6.81 -28.95 17.65
CA THR A 354 -6.48 -30.02 18.63
C THR A 354 -5.57 -29.54 19.75
N ASP A 355 -4.69 -28.56 19.47
CA ASP A 355 -3.86 -27.86 20.47
C ASP A 355 -3.86 -26.36 20.17
N ILE A 356 -4.30 -25.56 21.15
CA ILE A 356 -4.40 -24.11 21.01
C ILE A 356 -3.05 -23.45 20.71
N TYR A 357 -1.97 -23.87 21.36
CA TYR A 357 -0.66 -23.21 21.23
C TYR A 357 -0.03 -23.49 19.87
N ASP A 358 -0.13 -24.73 19.39
CA ASP A 358 0.34 -25.07 18.05
C ASP A 358 -0.46 -24.33 16.97
N GLU A 359 -1.77 -24.24 17.12
CA GLU A 359 -2.62 -23.48 16.18
C GLU A 359 -2.29 -21.98 16.19
N MET A 360 -2.02 -21.39 17.37
CA MET A 360 -1.54 -20.00 17.46
C MET A 360 -0.27 -19.78 16.62
N VAL A 361 0.68 -20.72 16.67
CA VAL A 361 1.92 -20.67 15.87
C VAL A 361 1.60 -20.78 14.38
N GLN A 362 0.70 -21.67 13.95
CA GLN A 362 0.32 -21.80 12.54
C GLN A 362 -0.38 -20.55 12.00
N ILE A 363 -1.29 -19.96 12.79
CA ILE A 363 -1.95 -18.70 12.45
C ILE A 363 -0.91 -17.59 12.28
N CYS A 364 0.06 -17.47 13.18
CA CYS A 364 1.10 -16.45 13.06
C CYS A 364 1.96 -16.63 11.79
N LYS A 365 2.20 -17.87 11.35
CA LYS A 365 2.99 -18.15 10.13
C LYS A 365 2.24 -17.82 8.83
N TYR A 366 0.93 -18.06 8.79
CA TYR A 366 0.18 -18.07 7.52
C TYR A 366 -0.89 -16.99 7.42
N HIS A 367 -1.26 -16.32 8.51
CA HIS A 367 -2.27 -15.28 8.47
C HIS A 367 -1.68 -13.96 7.95
N GLY A 368 -2.40 -13.31 7.04
CA GLY A 368 -2.02 -12.03 6.46
C GLY A 368 -2.23 -11.99 4.96
N PHE A 369 -2.07 -10.80 4.39
CA PHE A 369 -1.97 -10.60 2.95
C PHE A 369 -0.69 -9.83 2.69
N SER A 370 0.01 -10.13 1.60
CA SER A 370 1.22 -9.41 1.24
C SER A 370 0.97 -7.89 1.19
N GLY A 371 1.77 -7.13 1.94
CA GLY A 371 1.61 -5.67 2.10
C GLY A 371 0.80 -5.26 3.34
N MET A 372 0.06 -6.19 3.95
CA MET A 372 -0.58 -6.04 5.26
C MET A 372 -0.34 -7.30 6.10
N ASP A 373 0.94 -7.64 6.27
CA ASP A 373 1.36 -8.74 7.12
C ASP A 373 1.20 -8.36 8.60
N PRO A 374 0.76 -9.29 9.47
CA PRO A 374 0.68 -9.03 10.90
C PRO A 374 2.07 -8.74 11.46
N ASN A 375 2.14 -7.86 12.46
CA ASN A 375 3.40 -7.43 13.06
C ASN A 375 3.38 -7.44 14.58
N THR A 376 2.20 -7.59 15.20
CA THR A 376 2.02 -7.56 16.64
C THR A 376 1.10 -8.71 17.06
N ILE A 377 1.41 -9.34 18.18
CA ILE A 377 0.59 -10.41 18.75
C ILE A 377 0.20 -9.97 20.15
N LEU A 378 -1.10 -9.99 20.44
CA LEU A 378 -1.64 -9.70 21.76
C LEU A 378 -2.33 -10.95 22.32
N LEU A 379 -1.84 -11.38 23.49
CA LEU A 379 -2.29 -12.58 24.17
C LEU A 379 -2.40 -12.35 25.68
N GLY A 380 -3.29 -13.10 26.33
CA GLY A 380 -3.42 -13.09 27.79
C GLY A 380 -2.38 -14.01 28.44
N ARG A 381 -1.92 -13.67 29.65
CA ARG A 381 -1.00 -14.52 30.43
C ARG A 381 -1.61 -15.91 30.71
N ALA A 382 -0.79 -16.96 30.59
CA ALA A 382 -1.15 -18.30 31.08
C ALA A 382 -1.24 -18.33 32.63
N ARG A 383 -2.37 -18.81 33.16
CA ARG A 383 -2.61 -18.92 34.62
C ARG A 383 -2.35 -20.31 35.20
N SER A 384 -2.37 -21.37 34.39
CA SER A 384 -2.10 -22.74 34.83
C SER A 384 -0.63 -23.11 34.68
N LEU A 385 -0.07 -23.79 35.71
CA LEU A 385 1.31 -24.30 35.74
C LEU A 385 1.62 -25.28 34.59
N THR A 386 0.68 -26.16 34.23
CA THR A 386 0.83 -27.12 33.11
C THR A 386 1.01 -26.43 31.76
N ASN A 387 0.43 -25.24 31.63
CA ASN A 387 0.47 -24.46 30.40
C ASN A 387 1.68 -23.52 30.32
N ILE A 388 2.44 -23.31 31.41
CA ILE A 388 3.59 -22.39 31.39
C ILE A 388 4.67 -22.84 30.41
N LYS A 389 4.94 -24.15 30.30
CA LYS A 389 5.95 -24.66 29.36
C LYS A 389 5.53 -24.44 27.91
N LYS A 390 4.30 -24.84 27.54
CA LYS A 390 3.75 -24.61 26.18
C LYS A 390 3.67 -23.12 25.85
N PHE A 391 3.19 -22.31 26.79
CA PHE A 391 3.11 -20.85 26.63
C PHE A 391 4.49 -20.22 26.44
N SER A 392 5.50 -20.65 27.18
CA SER A 392 6.85 -20.09 27.03
C SER A 392 7.48 -20.48 25.70
N ASN A 393 7.26 -21.72 25.24
CA ASN A 393 7.64 -22.15 23.91
C ASN A 393 6.92 -21.32 22.83
N LEU A 394 5.64 -21.00 23.03
CA LEU A 394 4.92 -20.06 22.15
C LEU A 394 5.65 -18.72 22.11
N ILE A 395 5.97 -18.09 23.26
CA ILE A 395 6.67 -16.80 23.29
C ILE A 395 8.01 -16.88 22.52
N GLN A 396 8.82 -17.93 22.75
CA GLN A 396 10.07 -18.14 22.01
C GLN A 396 9.86 -18.28 20.49
N ASN A 397 8.81 -19.01 20.08
CA ASN A 397 8.44 -19.14 18.67
C ASN A 397 8.02 -17.79 18.07
N LEU A 398 7.27 -16.97 18.81
CA LEU A 398 6.87 -15.63 18.34
C LEU A 398 8.06 -14.67 18.25
N GLU A 399 9.00 -14.75 19.19
CA GLU A 399 10.25 -13.99 19.15
C GLU A 399 11.14 -14.39 17.97
N SER A 400 11.30 -15.69 17.71
CA SER A 400 12.08 -16.19 16.56
C SER A 400 11.47 -15.83 15.19
N MET A 401 10.16 -15.60 15.14
CA MET A 401 9.46 -15.09 13.96
C MET A 401 9.50 -13.55 13.84
N ASP A 402 10.17 -12.87 14.77
CA ASP A 402 10.35 -11.41 14.79
C ASP A 402 9.02 -10.62 14.88
N PHE A 403 8.06 -11.13 15.65
CA PHE A 403 6.84 -10.40 16.00
C PHE A 403 7.04 -9.47 17.20
N ASN A 404 6.27 -8.38 17.24
CA ASN A 404 6.08 -7.66 18.50
C ASN A 404 5.15 -8.46 19.41
N VAL A 405 5.61 -8.82 20.60
CA VAL A 405 4.83 -9.64 21.54
C VAL A 405 4.29 -8.76 22.65
N LEU A 406 2.97 -8.76 22.80
CA LEU A 406 2.25 -8.12 23.87
C LEU A 406 1.56 -9.18 24.72
N MET A 407 1.98 -9.33 25.97
CA MET A 407 1.32 -10.20 26.93
C MET A 407 0.60 -9.34 27.96
N PHE A 408 -0.72 -9.42 27.97
CA PHE A 408 -1.55 -8.63 28.88
C PHE A 408 -1.94 -9.44 30.11
N ASP A 409 -1.64 -8.91 31.28
CA ASP A 409 -2.08 -9.41 32.57
C ASP A 409 -3.12 -8.46 33.16
N TYR A 410 -4.37 -8.92 33.17
CA TYR A 410 -5.50 -8.13 33.63
C TYR A 410 -5.79 -8.42 35.10
N ASP A 411 -5.76 -7.36 35.90
CA ASP A 411 -6.22 -7.39 37.29
C ASP A 411 -7.74 -7.55 37.32
N LYS A 412 -8.20 -8.74 37.73
CA LYS A 412 -9.64 -9.05 37.80
C LYS A 412 -10.36 -8.33 38.93
N VAL A 413 -9.63 -7.84 39.94
CA VAL A 413 -10.21 -7.21 41.14
C VAL A 413 -10.42 -5.72 40.87
N ASN A 414 -9.38 -4.99 40.49
CA ASN A 414 -9.46 -3.54 40.30
C ASN A 414 -9.68 -3.13 38.84
N GLY A 415 -9.53 -4.05 37.89
CA GLY A 415 -9.60 -3.77 36.46
C GLY A 415 -8.61 -2.68 36.04
N PHE A 416 -9.07 -1.76 35.19
CA PHE A 416 -8.31 -0.57 34.81
C PHE A 416 -8.42 0.59 35.82
N GLY A 417 -9.23 0.46 36.87
CA GLY A 417 -9.57 1.55 37.80
C GLY A 417 -10.05 2.82 37.07
N ASP A 418 -9.64 3.99 37.55
CA ASP A 418 -10.01 5.30 36.98
C ASP A 418 -9.22 5.67 35.71
N ARG A 419 -8.38 4.77 35.20
CA ARG A 419 -7.44 5.04 34.09
C ARG A 419 -6.63 6.32 34.30
N SER A 420 -6.21 6.59 35.54
CA SER A 420 -5.61 7.89 35.90
C SER A 420 -4.14 8.02 35.50
N LYS A 421 -3.41 6.90 35.49
CA LYS A 421 -1.94 6.89 35.33
C LYS A 421 -1.44 5.64 34.60
N VAL A 422 -0.51 5.85 33.67
CA VAL A 422 0.18 4.80 32.91
C VAL A 422 1.70 4.97 33.09
N ASP A 423 2.34 3.96 33.67
CA ASP A 423 3.78 3.94 33.90
C ASP A 423 4.48 3.00 32.90
N VAL A 424 5.48 3.51 32.19
CA VAL A 424 6.29 2.73 31.24
C VAL A 424 7.69 2.55 31.80
N TRP A 425 8.05 1.32 32.16
CA TRP A 425 9.37 1.01 32.68
C TRP A 425 10.28 0.43 31.60
N TRP A 426 11.47 1.01 31.50
CA TRP A 426 12.47 0.63 30.52
C TRP A 426 13.84 0.39 31.18
N SER A 427 14.62 -0.51 30.60
CA SER A 427 15.91 -0.97 31.13
C SER A 427 17.10 -0.08 30.77
N GLY A 428 16.94 0.91 29.89
CA GLY A 428 18.03 1.80 29.44
C GLY A 428 18.72 1.39 28.13
N HIS A 429 18.35 0.23 27.59
CA HIS A 429 18.84 -0.33 26.33
C HIS A 429 17.74 -1.09 25.58
N GLY A 430 17.92 -1.32 24.28
CA GLY A 430 17.06 -2.18 23.47
C GLY A 430 15.97 -1.47 22.67
N ASN A 431 15.20 -2.27 21.95
CA ASN A 431 14.20 -1.81 20.98
C ASN A 431 12.86 -1.42 21.65
N ASN A 432 12.66 -1.81 22.91
CA ASN A 432 11.39 -1.64 23.65
C ASN A 432 11.02 -0.18 23.89
N LEU A 433 11.98 0.75 23.97
CA LEU A 433 11.67 2.17 24.16
C LEU A 433 10.91 2.73 22.96
N SER A 434 11.45 2.58 21.75
CA SER A 434 10.82 3.05 20.51
C SER A 434 9.41 2.47 20.35
N PHE A 435 9.23 1.18 20.66
CA PHE A 435 7.95 0.51 20.60
C PHE A 435 6.96 1.04 21.65
N SER A 436 7.38 1.17 22.91
CA SER A 436 6.53 1.68 23.99
C SER A 436 6.08 3.12 23.77
N ILE A 437 6.93 3.99 23.20
CA ILE A 437 6.57 5.35 22.81
C ILE A 437 5.42 5.34 21.79
N LEU A 438 5.45 4.44 20.81
CA LEU A 438 4.37 4.31 19.84
C LEU A 438 3.09 3.76 20.49
N LEU A 439 3.18 2.76 21.37
CA LEU A 439 2.02 2.25 22.11
C LEU A 439 1.37 3.35 22.96
N VAL A 440 2.18 4.13 23.69
CA VAL A 440 1.70 5.29 24.47
C VAL A 440 1.02 6.31 23.57
N ARG A 441 1.57 6.58 22.37
CA ARG A 441 0.94 7.49 21.41
C ARG A 441 -0.45 7.00 20.97
N PHE A 442 -0.65 5.70 20.81
CA PHE A 442 -1.98 5.14 20.50
C PHE A 442 -2.93 5.26 21.70
N LEU A 443 -2.45 4.95 22.91
CA LEU A 443 -3.22 5.15 24.14
C LEU A 443 -3.64 6.61 24.33
N GLN A 444 -2.75 7.57 24.07
CA GLN A 444 -3.06 9.01 24.14
C GLN A 444 -4.12 9.45 23.13
N SER A 445 -4.26 8.74 22.00
CA SER A 445 -5.32 8.98 21.04
C SER A 445 -6.62 8.25 21.35
N SER A 446 -6.59 7.30 22.29
CA SER A 446 -7.76 6.55 22.71
C SER A 446 -8.67 7.39 23.61
N PRO A 447 -9.98 7.47 23.32
CA PRO A 447 -10.92 8.21 24.17
C PRO A 447 -10.92 7.76 25.64
N LYS A 448 -10.56 6.49 25.89
CA LYS A 448 -10.52 5.90 27.24
C LYS A 448 -9.28 6.30 28.04
N TRP A 449 -8.16 6.60 27.37
CA TRP A 449 -6.85 6.83 28.00
C TRP A 449 -6.28 8.23 27.73
N GLN A 450 -6.97 9.08 26.96
CA GLN A 450 -6.51 10.42 26.60
C GLN A 450 -6.26 11.35 27.80
N ASN A 451 -6.97 11.13 28.91
CA ASN A 451 -6.87 11.94 30.14
C ASN A 451 -5.90 11.34 31.17
N SER A 452 -5.28 10.21 30.87
CA SER A 452 -4.32 9.56 31.76
C SER A 452 -3.00 10.34 31.80
N LYS A 453 -2.33 10.35 32.96
CA LYS A 453 -0.95 10.81 33.07
C LYS A 453 0.00 9.70 32.63
N PHE A 454 0.85 9.99 31.65
CA PHE A 454 1.83 9.04 31.12
C PHE A 454 3.21 9.36 31.67
N ARG A 455 3.92 8.36 32.17
CA ARG A 455 5.25 8.52 32.77
C ARG A 455 6.23 7.47 32.27
N PHE A 456 7.39 7.89 31.76
CA PHE A 456 8.49 7.01 31.39
C PHE A 456 9.46 6.88 32.57
N CYS A 457 9.56 5.67 33.10
CA CYS A 457 10.31 5.33 34.30
C CYS A 457 11.63 4.61 33.95
N LEU A 458 12.74 5.06 34.53
CA LEU A 458 14.06 4.44 34.39
C LEU A 458 14.72 4.27 35.76
N ILE A 459 15.51 3.21 35.94
CA ILE A 459 16.34 2.99 37.13
C ILE A 459 17.81 3.28 36.79
N LEU A 460 18.45 4.17 37.55
CA LEU A 460 19.87 4.49 37.41
C LEU A 460 20.64 4.14 38.68
N ASN A 461 21.84 3.59 38.51
CA ASN A 461 22.77 3.34 39.62
C ASN A 461 23.81 4.45 39.79
N ASP A 462 24.03 5.26 38.75
CA ASP A 462 24.97 6.38 38.74
C ASP A 462 24.20 7.71 38.72
N ARG A 463 24.50 8.58 39.69
CA ARG A 463 23.84 9.88 39.86
C ARG A 463 24.35 10.90 38.85
N THR A 464 25.57 10.75 38.34
CA THR A 464 26.16 11.68 37.37
C THR A 464 25.42 11.68 36.03
N LEU A 465 24.76 10.55 35.71
CA LEU A 465 24.01 10.37 34.47
C LEU A 465 22.57 10.89 34.54
N LEU A 466 22.10 11.39 35.69
CA LEU A 466 20.68 11.70 35.89
C LEU A 466 20.18 12.81 34.95
N GLU A 467 20.80 14.00 35.00
CA GLU A 467 20.39 15.14 34.15
C GLU A 467 20.59 14.86 32.65
N THR A 468 21.67 14.14 32.30
CA THR A 468 21.97 13.84 30.90
C THR A 468 20.99 12.81 30.33
N THR A 469 20.58 11.84 31.13
CA THR A 469 19.59 10.81 30.76
C THR A 469 18.20 11.42 30.64
N GLU A 470 17.81 12.28 31.58
CA GLU A 470 16.52 12.98 31.57
C GLU A 470 16.35 13.80 30.29
N ARG A 471 17.31 14.70 29.98
CA ARG A 471 17.29 15.52 28.74
C ARG A 471 17.27 14.68 27.47
N LYS A 472 17.96 13.53 27.45
CA LYS A 472 17.96 12.62 26.29
C LYS A 472 16.58 12.00 26.09
N ILE A 473 15.94 11.52 27.17
CA ILE A 473 14.60 10.92 27.07
C ILE A 473 13.58 11.98 26.67
N GLU A 474 13.62 13.18 27.26
CA GLU A 474 12.74 14.30 26.87
C GLU A 474 12.89 14.64 25.38
N SER A 475 14.11 14.78 24.89
CA SER A 475 14.39 15.00 23.46
C SER A 475 13.83 13.90 22.56
N ILE A 476 13.90 12.64 22.99
CA ILE A 476 13.29 11.52 22.27
C ILE A 476 11.76 11.65 22.27
N LEU A 477 11.13 11.89 23.43
CA LEU A 477 9.68 12.05 23.55
C LEU A 477 9.17 13.21 22.68
N ASP A 478 9.88 14.34 22.65
CA ASP A 478 9.59 15.49 21.81
C ASP A 478 9.68 15.15 20.31
N LYS A 479 10.72 14.43 19.90
CA LYS A 479 10.88 13.96 18.51
C LYS A 479 9.72 13.08 18.06
N TYR A 480 9.18 12.25 18.96
CA TYR A 480 8.00 11.41 18.70
C TYR A 480 6.66 12.12 18.97
N ARG A 481 6.69 13.36 19.49
CA ARG A 481 5.53 14.17 19.88
C ARG A 481 4.62 13.46 20.89
N VAL A 482 5.22 12.81 21.88
CA VAL A 482 4.50 12.11 22.95
C VAL A 482 4.57 12.95 24.22
N ARG A 483 3.40 13.23 24.81
CA ARG A 483 3.29 14.03 26.04
C ARG A 483 3.39 13.14 27.27
N ALA A 484 4.58 12.96 27.83
CA ALA A 484 4.78 12.12 29.00
C ALA A 484 5.85 12.71 29.94
N ASP A 485 5.69 12.47 31.23
CA ASP A 485 6.66 12.87 32.24
C ASP A 485 7.81 11.86 32.30
N VAL A 486 9.04 12.32 32.55
CA VAL A 486 10.18 11.43 32.76
C VAL A 486 10.40 11.25 34.26
N PHE A 487 10.56 10.01 34.71
CA PHE A 487 10.82 9.68 36.11
C PHE A 487 12.03 8.77 36.23
N ILE A 488 13.08 9.26 36.88
CA ILE A 488 14.32 8.49 37.08
C ILE A 488 14.44 8.14 38.57
N HIS A 489 14.50 6.85 38.87
CA HIS A 489 14.77 6.35 40.21
C HIS A 489 16.24 6.01 40.38
N TYR A 490 16.90 6.66 41.35
CA TYR A 490 18.27 6.38 41.70
C TYR A 490 18.39 5.22 42.70
N ASN A 491 18.97 4.11 42.28
CA ASN A 491 19.15 2.89 43.08
C ASN A 491 20.60 2.66 43.56
N GLY A 492 21.49 3.65 43.42
CA GLY A 492 22.88 3.52 43.85
C GLY A 492 23.07 3.38 45.37
N LEU A 493 22.14 3.92 46.16
CA LEU A 493 22.17 3.87 47.64
C LEU A 493 21.36 2.69 48.22
N GLU A 494 20.14 2.47 47.72
CA GLU A 494 19.23 1.46 48.28
C GLU A 494 19.59 0.03 47.83
N LYS A 495 20.20 -0.13 46.64
CA LYS A 495 20.55 -1.43 46.03
C LYS A 495 19.40 -2.45 46.05
N LYS A 496 18.17 -1.98 45.91
CA LYS A 496 16.99 -2.84 45.90
C LYS A 496 16.88 -3.62 44.58
N PRO A 497 16.27 -4.82 44.59
CA PRO A 497 15.94 -5.56 43.39
C PRO A 497 15.07 -4.74 42.43
N PHE A 498 15.32 -4.88 41.12
CA PHE A 498 14.61 -4.16 40.05
C PHE A 498 13.08 -4.22 40.18
N TYR A 499 12.53 -5.44 40.38
CA TYR A 499 11.10 -5.66 40.46
C TYR A 499 10.46 -5.06 41.73
N GLU A 500 11.16 -5.07 42.87
CA GLU A 500 10.66 -4.49 44.13
C GLU A 500 10.49 -2.96 44.03
N ILE A 501 11.39 -2.30 43.31
CA ILE A 501 11.29 -0.85 43.04
C ILE A 501 10.03 -0.55 42.24
N ILE A 502 9.75 -1.36 41.22
CA ILE A 502 8.62 -1.14 40.30
C ILE A 502 7.29 -1.35 41.02
N GLN A 503 7.19 -2.42 41.82
CA GLN A 503 6.02 -2.69 42.68
C GLN A 503 5.73 -1.51 43.61
N ASN A 504 6.75 -0.98 44.28
CA ASN A 504 6.60 0.15 45.19
C ASN A 504 6.23 1.46 44.48
N LYS A 505 6.80 1.74 43.31
CA LYS A 505 6.64 3.03 42.60
C LYS A 505 5.46 3.11 41.64
N SER A 506 4.86 1.97 41.29
CA SER A 506 3.78 1.87 40.29
C SER A 506 2.50 1.23 40.85
N LYS A 507 2.40 1.04 42.17
CA LYS A 507 1.23 0.45 42.84
C LYS A 507 -0.08 1.21 42.55
N ASP A 508 0.02 2.52 42.36
CA ASP A 508 -1.11 3.40 42.06
C ASP A 508 -1.48 3.42 40.55
N ALA A 509 -0.58 2.99 39.67
CA ALA A 509 -0.76 3.05 38.23
C ALA A 509 -1.88 2.12 37.76
N SER A 510 -2.77 2.63 36.89
CA SER A 510 -3.85 1.84 36.28
C SER A 510 -3.33 0.82 35.27
N LEU A 511 -2.22 1.15 34.60
CA LEU A 511 -1.55 0.28 33.65
C LEU A 511 -0.04 0.45 33.80
N THR A 512 0.68 -0.65 33.94
CA THR A 512 2.15 -0.67 33.93
C THR A 512 2.64 -1.37 32.66
N ILE A 513 3.47 -0.70 31.86
CA ILE A 513 4.09 -1.26 30.65
C ILE A 513 5.53 -1.67 30.96
N LEU A 514 5.89 -2.93 30.71
CA LEU A 514 7.19 -3.51 31.09
C LEU A 514 7.78 -4.36 29.98
N GLY A 515 9.10 -4.37 29.86
CA GLY A 515 9.79 -5.29 28.96
C GLY A 515 9.64 -6.76 29.39
N LEU A 516 9.30 -7.65 28.45
CA LEU A 516 9.36 -9.09 28.66
C LEU A 516 10.81 -9.53 28.90
N PRO A 517 11.09 -10.35 29.94
CA PRO A 517 12.40 -10.96 30.12
C PRO A 517 12.70 -11.93 28.97
N ASN A 518 13.98 -12.12 28.66
CA ASN A 518 14.40 -13.00 27.59
C ASN A 518 14.13 -14.48 27.96
N TYR A 519 13.27 -15.15 27.20
CA TYR A 519 12.91 -16.54 27.44
C TYR A 519 13.99 -17.54 26.99
N ASN A 520 15.03 -17.10 26.28
CA ASN A 520 16.08 -18.00 25.76
C ASN A 520 17.21 -18.29 26.77
N THR A 521 17.37 -17.47 27.81
CA THR A 521 18.55 -17.51 28.69
C THR A 521 18.34 -18.27 30.00
N GLU A 522 17.09 -18.49 30.43
CA GLU A 522 16.76 -19.17 31.69
C GLU A 522 15.68 -20.24 31.46
N ASP A 523 15.52 -21.14 32.44
CA ASP A 523 14.43 -22.12 32.44
C ASP A 523 13.06 -21.41 32.32
N PRO A 524 12.27 -21.72 31.28
CA PRO A 524 10.99 -21.06 31.03
C PRO A 524 10.01 -21.12 32.20
N ILE A 525 10.06 -22.19 33.00
CA ILE A 525 9.20 -22.35 34.18
C ILE A 525 9.58 -21.35 35.27
N LYS A 526 10.88 -21.10 35.47
CA LYS A 526 11.38 -20.11 36.44
C LYS A 526 10.97 -18.69 36.05
N ILE A 527 11.10 -18.36 34.76
CA ILE A 527 10.66 -17.06 34.22
C ILE A 527 9.17 -16.87 34.44
N GLY A 528 8.35 -17.86 34.05
CA GLY A 528 6.90 -17.82 34.21
C GLY A 528 6.47 -17.62 35.66
N LYS A 529 7.13 -18.31 36.61
CA LYS A 529 6.88 -18.15 38.06
C LYS A 529 7.27 -16.75 38.56
N ARG A 530 8.42 -16.22 38.13
CA ARG A 530 8.88 -14.87 38.50
C ARG A 530 7.92 -13.79 38.00
N ILE A 531 7.46 -13.90 36.75
CA ILE A 531 6.46 -12.99 36.17
C ILE A 531 5.14 -13.08 36.94
N ALA A 532 4.67 -14.30 37.23
CA ALA A 532 3.42 -14.49 37.97
C ALA A 532 3.49 -13.86 39.37
N HIS A 533 4.55 -14.14 40.13
CA HIS A 533 4.73 -13.58 41.47
C HIS A 533 4.83 -12.05 41.45
N PHE A 534 5.53 -11.49 40.47
CA PHE A 534 5.64 -10.04 40.32
C PHE A 534 4.30 -9.39 39.97
N ALA A 535 3.50 -10.04 39.13
CA ALA A 535 2.25 -9.49 38.65
C ALA A 535 1.14 -9.42 39.71
N ASP A 536 1.17 -10.28 40.72
CA ASP A 536 0.12 -10.34 41.76
C ASP A 536 0.06 -9.08 42.66
N GLU A 537 1.10 -8.24 42.68
CA GLU A 537 1.15 -7.03 43.53
C GLU A 537 0.84 -5.71 42.81
N LEU A 538 0.74 -5.74 41.48
CA LEU A 538 0.42 -4.58 40.64
C LEU A 538 -0.99 -4.73 40.06
N LYS A 539 -1.56 -3.63 39.55
CA LYS A 539 -2.83 -3.67 38.81
C LYS A 539 -2.60 -4.32 37.43
N SER A 540 -3.20 -3.78 36.37
CA SER A 540 -3.01 -4.34 35.04
C SER A 540 -1.59 -4.09 34.51
N ILE A 541 -0.97 -5.13 33.93
CA ILE A 541 0.38 -5.08 33.37
C ILE A 541 0.33 -5.44 31.88
N LEU A 542 0.98 -4.62 31.06
CA LEU A 542 1.24 -4.93 29.66
C LEU A 542 2.73 -5.23 29.49
N TRP A 543 3.05 -6.50 29.31
CA TRP A 543 4.39 -6.94 28.99
C TRP A 543 4.65 -6.81 27.50
N ILE A 544 5.79 -6.22 27.13
CA ILE A 544 6.13 -5.90 25.74
C ILE A 544 7.48 -6.48 25.35
N LYS A 545 7.55 -6.98 24.12
CA LYS A 545 8.80 -7.28 23.43
C LYS A 545 8.71 -6.70 22.03
N ALA A 546 9.60 -5.77 21.73
CA ALA A 546 9.75 -5.21 20.40
C ALA A 546 10.56 -6.15 19.51
N ASN A 547 10.20 -6.20 18.24
CA ASN A 547 10.95 -6.92 17.21
C ASN A 547 12.15 -6.11 16.67
N SER A 548 12.88 -6.70 15.71
CA SER A 548 14.09 -6.13 15.12
C SER A 548 13.84 -4.85 14.30
N TYR A 549 12.59 -4.59 13.90
CA TYR A 549 12.21 -3.44 13.10
C TYR A 549 12.41 -2.10 13.83
N PHE A 550 12.33 -2.09 15.17
CA PHE A 550 12.48 -0.86 15.96
C PHE A 550 13.94 -0.57 16.30
N HIS A 551 14.36 0.68 16.13
CA HIS A 551 15.73 1.11 16.45
C HIS A 551 16.10 0.82 17.91
N ASN A 552 17.26 0.18 18.10
CA ASN A 552 17.85 -0.04 19.41
C ASN A 552 18.33 1.28 20.01
N VAL A 553 17.72 1.72 21.11
CA VAL A 553 18.14 2.94 21.79
C VAL A 553 18.96 2.52 23.00
N SER A 554 20.22 2.95 23.06
CA SER A 554 21.09 2.78 24.23
C SER A 554 21.38 4.14 24.82
N ILE A 555 20.82 4.43 25.99
CA ILE A 555 21.08 5.69 26.72
C ILE A 555 22.15 5.48 27.79
N LEU A 556 22.26 4.25 28.29
CA LEU A 556 23.26 3.82 29.25
C LEU A 556 24.48 3.20 28.55
N PRO A 557 25.71 3.34 29.10
CA PRO A 557 26.88 2.62 28.59
C PRO A 557 26.69 1.10 28.73
N ASP A 558 27.00 0.33 27.68
CA ASP A 558 27.01 -1.14 27.74
C ASP A 558 28.18 -1.62 28.60
N TYR A 559 27.88 -2.08 29.81
CA TYR A 559 28.88 -2.74 30.68
C TYR A 559 29.02 -4.25 30.41
N SER A 560 28.24 -4.78 29.46
CA SER A 560 28.25 -6.18 29.08
C SER A 560 28.66 -6.29 27.60
N ILE A 561 29.92 -6.63 27.34
CA ILE A 561 30.40 -7.60 26.32
C ILE A 561 31.95 -7.62 26.40
N LYS A 562 32.47 -8.57 27.18
CA LYS A 562 33.78 -9.20 26.96
C LYS A 562 33.58 -10.68 27.26
N LYS A 563 32.96 -11.39 26.32
CA LYS A 563 33.06 -12.84 26.21
C LYS A 563 32.59 -13.29 24.83
N GLU A 564 33.44 -14.10 24.23
CA GLU A 564 33.19 -15.02 23.11
C GLU A 564 33.08 -14.41 21.71
N ILE A 565 34.24 -14.33 21.04
CA ILE A 565 34.35 -14.66 19.61
C ILE A 565 35.35 -15.81 19.53
N THR A 566 34.83 -17.03 19.70
CA THR A 566 35.47 -18.27 19.24
C THR A 566 34.36 -19.25 18.89
N GLU A 567 33.69 -19.04 17.75
CA GLU A 567 32.99 -20.11 17.05
C GLU A 567 33.19 -19.92 15.54
N ASP A 568 33.91 -20.86 14.95
CA ASP A 568 34.03 -21.05 13.51
C ASP A 568 32.65 -21.28 12.90
N TYR A 569 32.12 -20.28 12.20
CA TYR A 569 30.94 -20.47 11.35
C TYR A 569 31.33 -21.23 10.07
N ASN A 570 31.35 -22.56 10.16
CA ASN A 570 31.22 -23.42 8.98
C ASN A 570 29.76 -23.40 8.53
N VAL A 571 29.40 -22.41 7.71
CA VAL A 571 28.15 -22.42 6.96
C VAL A 571 28.31 -23.42 5.81
N ASN A 572 27.81 -24.64 6.01
CA ASN A 572 27.52 -25.56 4.91
C ASN A 572 26.35 -24.98 4.09
N LEU A 573 26.68 -24.09 3.16
CA LEU A 573 25.83 -23.77 2.03
C LEU A 573 25.82 -24.99 1.11
N GLU A 574 24.72 -25.75 1.11
CA GLU A 574 24.42 -26.67 0.03
C GLU A 574 24.23 -25.85 -1.26
N LEU A 575 25.33 -25.62 -1.96
CA LEU A 575 25.38 -25.01 -3.29
C LEU A 575 24.75 -25.98 -4.28
N ASN A 576 23.46 -25.80 -4.52
CA ASN A 576 22.74 -26.44 -5.61
C ASN A 576 23.44 -26.13 -6.95
N LYS A 577 24.06 -27.18 -7.53
CA LYS A 577 24.65 -27.29 -8.87
C LYS A 577 25.71 -26.24 -9.23
N GLU A 578 26.96 -26.69 -9.24
CA GLU A 578 28.18 -26.01 -9.71
C GLU A 578 27.98 -25.22 -11.02
N LEU A 579 27.77 -23.91 -10.90
CA LEU A 579 28.22 -22.98 -11.92
C LEU A 579 29.67 -22.65 -11.60
N ASN A 580 30.61 -23.32 -12.28
CA ASN A 580 32.02 -22.95 -12.17
C ASN A 580 32.18 -21.45 -12.50
N PRO A 581 32.66 -20.62 -11.55
CA PRO A 581 32.79 -19.20 -11.78
C PRO A 581 33.77 -18.95 -12.94
N PRO A 582 33.58 -17.88 -13.74
CA PRO A 582 34.54 -17.52 -14.77
C PRO A 582 35.93 -17.35 -14.16
N LYS A 583 36.97 -17.77 -14.86
CA LYS A 583 38.38 -17.65 -14.41
C LYS A 583 38.73 -16.21 -14.04
N GLU A 584 38.17 -15.24 -14.76
CA GLU A 584 38.34 -13.81 -14.52
C GLU A 584 37.75 -13.35 -13.19
N LEU A 585 36.70 -14.01 -12.70
CA LEU A 585 36.11 -13.72 -11.38
C LEU A 585 37.00 -14.25 -10.25
N LEU A 586 37.55 -15.45 -10.41
CA LEU A 586 38.50 -16.02 -9.44
C LEU A 586 39.75 -15.15 -9.31
N LEU A 587 40.36 -14.77 -10.44
CA LEU A 587 41.52 -13.87 -10.45
C LEU A 587 41.23 -12.51 -9.81
N PHE A 588 40.04 -11.94 -10.05
CA PHE A 588 39.62 -10.69 -9.42
C PHE A 588 39.56 -10.80 -7.89
N PHE A 589 39.03 -11.92 -7.36
CA PHE A 589 38.95 -12.13 -5.91
C PHE A 589 40.30 -12.44 -5.27
N GLU A 590 41.18 -13.16 -5.96
CA GLU A 590 42.57 -13.38 -5.51
C GLU A 590 43.35 -12.07 -5.42
N ASP A 591 43.28 -11.23 -6.46
CA ASP A 591 43.93 -9.92 -6.47
C ASP A 591 43.34 -8.99 -5.38
N LEU A 592 42.02 -9.01 -5.18
CA LEU A 592 41.36 -8.25 -4.13
C LEU A 592 41.81 -8.69 -2.73
N LYS A 593 41.87 -10.01 -2.50
CA LYS A 593 42.35 -10.59 -1.24
C LYS A 593 43.77 -10.12 -0.95
N LYS A 594 44.66 -10.17 -1.94
CA LYS A 594 46.04 -9.72 -1.80
C LYS A 594 46.14 -8.24 -1.42
N ILE A 595 45.34 -7.37 -2.04
CA ILE A 595 45.30 -5.93 -1.72
C ILE A 595 44.84 -5.71 -0.27
N ILE A 596 43.85 -6.46 0.20
CA ILE A 596 43.33 -6.35 1.57
C ILE A 596 44.36 -6.85 2.59
N GLU A 597 44.99 -7.99 2.32
CA GLU A 597 46.04 -8.53 3.18
C GLU A 597 47.23 -7.56 3.27
N GLU A 598 47.68 -7.02 2.15
CA GLU A 598 48.77 -6.03 2.11
C GLU A 598 48.41 -4.75 2.88
N TYR A 599 47.17 -4.27 2.76
CA TYR A 599 46.68 -3.14 3.54
C TYR A 599 46.68 -3.44 5.05
N TYR A 600 46.14 -4.60 5.44
CA TYR A 600 46.06 -5.00 6.84
C TYR A 600 47.46 -5.11 7.47
N TYR A 601 48.36 -5.90 6.88
CA TYR A 601 49.67 -6.13 7.45
C TYR A 601 50.58 -4.90 7.42
N SER A 602 50.46 -4.06 6.40
CA SER A 602 51.36 -2.90 6.26
C SER A 602 50.90 -1.65 7.01
N TYR A 603 49.60 -1.49 7.25
CA TYR A 603 49.05 -0.24 7.79
C TYR A 603 48.17 -0.41 9.03
N ILE A 604 47.50 -1.55 9.21
CA ILE A 604 46.61 -1.78 10.35
C ILE A 604 47.32 -2.52 11.49
N SER A 605 48.02 -3.62 11.19
CA SER A 605 48.76 -4.41 12.18
C SER A 605 49.72 -3.55 13.03
N PRO A 606 50.54 -2.64 12.46
CA PRO A 606 51.48 -1.84 13.24
C PRO A 606 50.80 -0.97 14.30
N ILE A 607 49.59 -0.46 14.02
CA ILE A 607 48.81 0.36 14.96
C ILE A 607 48.38 -0.47 16.18
N PHE A 608 47.92 -1.70 15.93
CA PHE A 608 47.57 -2.62 17.01
C PHE A 608 48.80 -3.08 17.81
N ASP A 609 49.93 -3.31 17.15
CA ASP A 609 51.19 -3.66 17.82
C ASP A 609 51.67 -2.53 18.75
N ASN A 610 51.52 -1.27 18.34
CA ASN A 610 51.84 -0.10 19.16
C ASN A 610 50.96 -0.01 20.42
N GLN A 611 49.66 -0.27 20.28
CA GLN A 611 48.72 -0.30 21.41
C GLN A 611 49.01 -1.47 22.36
N PHE A 612 49.33 -2.65 21.82
CA PHE A 612 49.69 -3.81 22.60
C PHE A 612 50.97 -3.57 23.40
N ASN A 613 51.99 -2.95 22.78
CA ASN A 613 53.23 -2.56 23.45
C ASN A 613 53.00 -1.57 24.59
N LEU A 614 52.06 -0.62 24.46
CA LEU A 614 51.68 0.28 25.56
C LEU A 614 51.07 -0.50 26.73
N LEU A 615 50.15 -1.43 26.44
CA LEU A 615 49.50 -2.26 27.46
C LEU A 615 50.49 -3.16 28.19
N GLU A 616 51.46 -3.74 27.49
CA GLU A 616 52.53 -4.52 28.12
C GLU A 616 53.45 -3.64 29.00
N LYS A 617 53.83 -2.43 28.53
CA LYS A 617 54.58 -1.48 29.38
C LYS A 617 53.81 -1.09 30.65
N TYR A 618 52.50 -0.85 30.53
CA TYR A 618 51.65 -0.53 31.67
C TYR A 618 51.52 -1.70 32.64
N LYS A 619 51.41 -2.93 32.12
CA LYS A 619 51.36 -4.16 32.91
C LYS A 619 52.67 -4.41 33.67
N ILE A 620 53.82 -4.16 33.04
CA ILE A 620 55.14 -4.21 33.71
C ILE A 620 55.18 -3.22 34.86
N LEU A 621 54.79 -1.96 34.62
CA LEU A 621 54.76 -0.91 35.64
C LEU A 621 53.87 -1.29 36.84
N VAL A 622 52.68 -1.84 36.60
CA VAL A 622 51.77 -2.31 37.65
C VAL A 622 52.41 -3.45 38.45
N ASN A 623 53.03 -4.42 37.77
CA ASN A 623 53.67 -5.56 38.43
C ASN A 623 54.88 -5.15 39.26
N ASP A 624 55.73 -4.25 38.76
CA ASP A 624 56.90 -3.75 39.48
C ASP A 624 56.48 -2.97 40.73
N THR A 625 55.45 -2.12 40.60
CA THR A 625 54.87 -1.38 41.73
C THR A 625 54.29 -2.35 42.76
N TYR A 626 53.51 -3.35 42.32
CA TYR A 626 52.93 -4.37 43.20
C TYR A 626 53.99 -5.18 43.93
N ASN A 627 55.02 -5.66 43.22
CA ASN A 627 56.12 -6.43 43.81
C ASN A 627 56.91 -5.61 44.83
N SER A 628 57.13 -4.31 44.57
CA SER A 628 57.82 -3.41 45.50
C SER A 628 57.05 -3.16 46.82
N LEU A 629 55.71 -3.29 46.77
CA LEU A 629 54.82 -3.09 47.91
C LEU A 629 54.51 -4.38 48.67
N LYS A 630 54.68 -5.55 48.04
CA LYS A 630 54.30 -6.86 48.58
C LYS A 630 55.09 -7.28 49.82
N GLU A 631 56.31 -6.79 50.02
CA GLU A 631 57.19 -7.18 51.13
C GLU A 631 57.09 -6.26 52.38
N LYS A 632 56.20 -5.27 52.40
CA LYS A 632 56.15 -4.25 53.48
C LYS A 632 54.84 -4.28 54.28
N ASN A 633 54.90 -4.78 55.50
CA ASN A 633 53.74 -5.05 56.37
C ASN A 633 53.72 -4.23 57.69
N SER A 634 54.47 -3.13 57.81
CA SER A 634 54.52 -2.31 59.04
C SER A 634 53.90 -0.93 58.86
N TYR A 635 53.20 -0.43 59.89
CA TYR A 635 52.62 0.92 59.96
C TYR A 635 53.65 2.05 59.73
N LYS A 636 54.95 1.78 59.92
CA LYS A 636 56.04 2.74 59.63
C LYS A 636 56.28 2.98 58.13
N ASP A 637 55.67 2.21 57.23
CA ASP A 637 55.93 2.29 55.78
C ASP A 637 54.91 3.16 55.00
N ILE A 638 53.95 3.81 55.67
CA ILE A 638 52.87 4.60 55.01
C ILE A 638 53.43 5.72 54.12
N ALA A 639 54.50 6.39 54.55
CA ALA A 639 55.16 7.43 53.75
C ALA A 639 55.78 6.85 52.46
N LEU A 640 56.32 5.63 52.54
CA LEU A 640 56.93 4.95 51.41
C LEU A 640 55.88 4.39 50.43
N ILE A 641 54.74 3.92 50.93
CA ILE A 641 53.60 3.53 50.09
C ILE A 641 53.08 4.74 49.30
N SER A 642 52.95 5.89 49.96
CA SER A 642 52.52 7.14 49.33
C SER A 642 53.53 7.61 48.27
N GLN A 643 54.84 7.48 48.56
CA GLN A 643 55.89 7.78 47.58
C GLN A 643 55.82 6.86 46.36
N LYS A 644 55.68 5.55 46.56
CA LYS A 644 55.58 4.58 45.45
C LYS A 644 54.31 4.74 44.63
N GLN A 645 53.21 5.16 45.25
CA GLN A 645 51.99 5.53 44.53
C GLN A 645 52.22 6.78 43.65
N ALA A 646 52.89 7.81 44.18
CA ALA A 646 53.20 9.01 43.40
C ALA A 646 54.12 8.70 42.21
N GLU A 647 55.18 7.91 42.43
CA GLU A 647 56.09 7.43 41.37
C GLU A 647 55.31 6.65 40.28
N PHE A 648 54.39 5.76 40.67
CA PHE A 648 53.53 5.04 39.73
C PHE A 648 52.66 6.00 38.88
N PHE A 649 51.99 6.97 39.51
CA PHE A 649 51.14 7.90 38.78
C PHE A 649 51.94 8.77 37.81
N GLU A 650 53.14 9.21 38.21
CA GLU A 650 54.03 10.00 37.35
C GLU A 650 54.52 9.19 36.14
N GLU A 651 54.97 7.95 36.35
CA GLU A 651 55.41 7.07 35.25
C GLU A 651 54.25 6.66 34.33
N ALA A 652 53.07 6.38 34.90
CA ALA A 652 51.86 6.10 34.13
C ALA A 652 51.43 7.29 33.28
N GLU A 653 51.46 8.51 33.85
CA GLU A 653 51.13 9.74 33.13
C GLU A 653 52.13 10.00 31.99
N ASN A 654 53.43 9.79 32.23
CA ASN A 654 54.45 9.92 31.20
C ASN A 654 54.28 8.91 30.07
N LEU A 655 53.96 7.64 30.36
CA LEU A 655 53.66 6.63 29.33
C LEU A 655 52.47 7.03 28.46
N ILE A 656 51.38 7.51 29.07
CA ILE A 656 50.18 7.95 28.35
C ILE A 656 50.48 9.20 27.52
N LYS A 657 51.22 10.16 28.08
CA LYS A 657 51.56 11.42 27.41
C LYS A 657 52.48 11.19 26.21
N ASN A 658 53.47 10.33 26.34
CA ASN A 658 54.37 9.97 25.23
C ASN A 658 53.61 9.25 24.12
N TYR A 659 52.75 8.27 24.47
CA TYR A 659 51.90 7.61 23.48
C TYR A 659 50.97 8.60 22.76
N LYS A 660 50.32 9.51 23.50
CA LYS A 660 49.39 10.50 22.94
C LYS A 660 50.08 11.52 22.02
N ASN A 661 51.28 11.97 22.37
CA ASN A 661 51.95 13.03 21.63
C ASN A 661 52.74 12.52 20.42
N GLU A 662 53.41 11.37 20.54
CA GLU A 662 54.30 10.85 19.50
C GLU A 662 53.63 9.73 18.69
N GLN A 663 53.00 8.76 19.36
CA GLN A 663 52.52 7.55 18.69
C GLN A 663 51.17 7.73 18.01
N VAL A 664 50.22 8.42 18.64
CA VAL A 664 48.87 8.63 18.08
C VAL A 664 48.94 9.42 16.77
N ASN A 665 49.80 10.44 16.69
CA ASN A 665 49.97 11.22 15.46
C ASN A 665 50.58 10.37 14.34
N ALA A 666 51.58 9.55 14.65
CA ALA A 666 52.18 8.62 13.70
C ALA A 666 51.19 7.52 13.23
N ASP A 667 50.37 7.00 14.13
CA ASP A 667 49.31 6.02 13.83
C ASP A 667 48.24 6.64 12.90
N ILE A 668 47.83 7.89 13.15
CA ILE A 668 46.90 8.63 12.29
C ILE A 668 47.48 8.85 10.89
N GLU A 669 48.75 9.25 10.77
CA GLU A 669 49.40 9.42 9.47
C GLU A 669 49.54 8.10 8.72
N THR A 670 49.92 7.03 9.41
CA THR A 670 50.03 5.67 8.85
C THR A 670 48.68 5.18 8.33
N PHE A 671 47.62 5.41 9.11
CA PHE A 671 46.25 5.06 8.71
C PHE A 671 45.78 5.84 7.48
N LYS A 672 46.00 7.16 7.45
CA LYS A 672 45.68 8.01 6.28
C LYS A 672 46.42 7.55 5.03
N LYS A 673 47.73 7.26 5.15
CA LYS A 673 48.54 6.74 4.05
C LYS A 673 48.02 5.39 3.56
N GLY A 674 47.65 4.50 4.48
CA GLY A 674 47.05 3.21 4.15
C GLY A 674 45.76 3.32 3.35
N ILE A 675 44.86 4.23 3.76
CA ILE A 675 43.59 4.46 3.04
C ILE A 675 43.85 4.91 1.60
N ASN A 676 44.78 5.85 1.40
CA ASN A 676 45.10 6.34 0.05
C ASN A 676 45.66 5.21 -0.85
N VAL A 677 46.57 4.40 -0.32
CA VAL A 677 47.15 3.26 -1.05
C VAL A 677 46.09 2.20 -1.36
N LEU A 678 45.17 1.94 -0.42
CA LEU A 678 44.05 1.03 -0.65
C LEU A 678 43.16 1.52 -1.79
N ILE A 679 42.79 2.80 -1.80
CA ILE A 679 41.95 3.40 -2.86
C ILE A 679 42.64 3.29 -4.22
N GLU A 680 43.93 3.62 -4.29
CA GLU A 680 44.70 3.54 -5.54
C GLU A 680 44.76 2.11 -6.07
N ASN A 681 45.04 1.13 -5.21
CA ASN A 681 45.10 -0.28 -5.58
C ASN A 681 43.74 -0.83 -6.03
N LEU A 682 42.64 -0.45 -5.37
CA LEU A 682 41.29 -0.83 -5.79
C LEU A 682 40.90 -0.22 -7.14
N ASN A 683 41.28 1.04 -7.40
CA ASN A 683 41.05 1.69 -8.69
C ASN A 683 41.85 1.00 -9.80
N ASN A 684 43.12 0.69 -9.54
CA ASN A 684 43.97 -0.04 -10.48
C ASN A 684 43.43 -1.45 -10.77
N LEU A 685 42.87 -2.13 -9.77
CA LEU A 685 42.20 -3.41 -9.95
C LEU A 685 41.02 -3.31 -10.92
N ILE A 686 40.16 -2.29 -10.78
CA ILE A 686 39.03 -2.05 -11.70
C ILE A 686 39.52 -1.74 -13.11
N ILE A 687 40.59 -0.97 -13.25
CA ILE A 687 41.15 -0.58 -14.55
C ILE A 687 41.61 -1.82 -15.32
N LYS A 688 42.31 -2.75 -14.65
CA LYS A 688 42.83 -4.01 -15.21
C LYS A 688 41.75 -5.00 -15.67
N GLN A 689 40.51 -4.89 -15.20
CA GLN A 689 39.45 -5.83 -15.57
C GLN A 689 38.98 -5.70 -17.03
N PRO A 690 38.64 -6.81 -17.71
CA PRO A 690 38.11 -6.79 -19.06
C PRO A 690 36.73 -6.11 -19.12
N ARG A 691 36.48 -5.31 -20.18
CA ARG A 691 35.21 -4.58 -20.34
C ARG A 691 33.99 -5.50 -20.40
N LYS A 692 34.13 -6.67 -21.03
CA LYS A 692 33.09 -7.69 -21.13
C LYS A 692 33.72 -9.08 -21.02
N ILE A 693 33.05 -9.98 -20.31
CA ILE A 693 33.36 -11.42 -20.35
C ILE A 693 32.22 -12.16 -21.04
N GLN A 694 32.52 -13.30 -21.62
CA GLN A 694 31.53 -14.17 -22.24
C GLN A 694 31.28 -15.37 -21.33
N ILE A 695 30.04 -15.50 -20.85
CA ILE A 695 29.61 -16.64 -20.04
C ILE A 695 28.78 -17.58 -20.90
N PHE A 696 29.05 -18.87 -20.78
CA PHE A 696 28.33 -19.91 -21.50
C PHE A 696 27.34 -20.59 -20.57
N TYR A 697 26.08 -20.61 -21.00
CA TYR A 697 24.98 -21.24 -20.28
C TYR A 697 24.57 -22.52 -21.00
N GLU A 698 24.12 -23.53 -20.26
CA GLU A 698 23.52 -24.71 -20.86
C GLU A 698 22.19 -24.36 -21.53
N ARG A 699 21.92 -25.00 -22.67
CA ARG A 699 20.71 -24.74 -23.47
C ARG A 699 19.42 -25.01 -22.67
N GLU A 700 19.46 -25.91 -21.70
CA GLU A 700 18.32 -26.29 -20.85
C GLU A 700 17.80 -25.12 -19.99
N LEU A 701 18.67 -24.20 -19.59
CA LEU A 701 18.31 -22.99 -18.82
C LEU A 701 17.45 -21.99 -19.62
N PHE A 702 17.36 -22.15 -20.95
CA PHE A 702 16.53 -21.34 -21.82
C PHE A 702 15.19 -22.03 -22.15
N ASN A 703 14.80 -23.07 -21.41
CA ASN A 703 13.47 -23.62 -21.49
C ASN A 703 12.44 -22.67 -20.86
N ASN A 704 11.25 -22.62 -21.47
CA ASN A 704 10.16 -21.80 -20.95
C ASN A 704 9.59 -22.44 -19.70
N GLU A 705 9.54 -21.67 -18.63
CA GLU A 705 8.92 -22.07 -17.38
C GLU A 705 7.51 -21.48 -17.25
N LYS A 706 6.66 -22.12 -16.43
CA LYS A 706 5.27 -21.67 -16.20
C LYS A 706 5.22 -20.23 -15.66
N ARG A 707 6.25 -19.79 -14.94
CA ARG A 707 6.37 -18.44 -14.34
C ARG A 707 6.98 -17.39 -15.28
N ASP A 708 7.46 -17.77 -16.47
CA ASP A 708 8.09 -16.82 -17.38
C ASP A 708 7.08 -15.83 -17.97
N THR A 709 7.37 -14.53 -17.85
CA THR A 709 6.61 -13.48 -18.52
C THR A 709 6.77 -13.57 -20.05
N PHE A 710 5.83 -13.01 -20.81
CA PHE A 710 5.87 -13.02 -22.28
C PHE A 710 7.22 -12.54 -22.85
N LYS A 711 7.79 -11.45 -22.30
CA LYS A 711 9.09 -10.92 -22.71
C LYS A 711 10.24 -11.92 -22.49
N ILE A 712 10.21 -12.66 -21.38
CA ILE A 712 11.22 -13.67 -21.06
C ILE A 712 11.07 -14.88 -22.00
N ARG A 713 9.84 -15.34 -22.24
CA ARG A 713 9.57 -16.43 -23.20
C ARG A 713 10.03 -16.09 -24.61
N THR A 714 9.75 -14.87 -25.08
CA THR A 714 10.22 -14.41 -26.39
C THR A 714 11.73 -14.34 -26.46
N TYR A 715 12.40 -13.89 -25.40
CA TYR A 715 13.87 -13.83 -25.33
C TYR A 715 14.51 -15.22 -25.31
N LYS A 716 13.98 -16.13 -24.47
CA LYS A 716 14.43 -17.53 -24.36
C LYS A 716 14.27 -18.26 -25.70
N ASN A 717 13.09 -18.13 -26.33
CA ASN A 717 12.83 -18.71 -27.65
C ASN A 717 13.77 -18.13 -28.72
N PHE A 718 13.96 -16.82 -28.76
CA PHE A 718 14.87 -16.16 -29.70
C PHE A 718 16.31 -16.67 -29.55
N LYS A 719 16.82 -16.75 -28.32
CA LYS A 719 18.16 -17.28 -28.05
C LYS A 719 18.33 -18.76 -28.40
N ARG A 720 17.27 -19.56 -28.25
CA ARG A 720 17.28 -20.99 -28.59
C ARG A 720 17.23 -21.27 -30.10
N ILE A 721 16.56 -20.39 -30.86
CA ILE A 721 16.44 -20.48 -32.33
C ILE A 721 17.74 -20.05 -33.01
N PHE A 722 18.36 -18.96 -32.55
CA PHE A 722 19.57 -18.40 -33.17
C PHE A 722 20.89 -19.00 -32.66
N SER A 723 20.86 -20.00 -31.78
CA SER A 723 22.06 -20.67 -31.26
C SER A 723 22.00 -22.18 -31.51
N PHE A 724 22.87 -22.65 -32.40
CA PHE A 724 22.98 -24.06 -32.79
C PHE A 724 23.88 -24.89 -31.83
N ASN A 725 24.62 -24.24 -30.93
CA ASN A 725 25.54 -24.91 -30.00
C ASN A 725 24.84 -25.40 -28.73
N LYS A 726 25.38 -26.46 -28.11
CA LYS A 726 24.93 -26.98 -26.80
C LYS A 726 25.00 -25.95 -25.67
N LYS A 727 25.87 -24.94 -25.79
CA LYS A 727 26.00 -23.83 -24.83
C LYS A 727 25.75 -22.48 -25.50
N ILE A 728 24.92 -21.65 -24.86
CA ILE A 728 24.54 -20.31 -25.34
C ILE A 728 25.42 -19.28 -24.64
N GLY A 729 26.22 -18.54 -25.43
CA GLY A 729 27.06 -17.46 -24.92
C GLY A 729 26.29 -16.16 -24.67
N SER A 730 26.48 -15.55 -23.50
CA SER A 730 26.04 -14.20 -23.19
C SER A 730 27.22 -13.32 -22.79
N LYS A 731 27.27 -12.10 -23.30
CA LYS A 731 28.30 -11.11 -22.96
C LYS A 731 27.84 -10.27 -21.78
N ILE A 732 28.58 -10.30 -20.69
CA ILE A 732 28.28 -9.52 -19.48
C ILE A 732 29.32 -8.40 -19.34
N LYS A 733 28.87 -7.22 -18.91
CA LYS A 733 29.73 -6.04 -18.69
C LYS A 733 30.53 -6.19 -17.38
N PHE A 734 31.52 -7.07 -17.38
CA PHE A 734 32.28 -7.47 -16.19
C PHE A 734 32.89 -6.31 -15.40
N LYS A 735 33.70 -5.46 -16.07
CA LYS A 735 34.29 -4.26 -15.46
C LYS A 735 33.28 -3.34 -14.74
N LYS A 736 32.05 -3.25 -15.27
CA LYS A 736 31.00 -2.42 -14.64
C LYS A 736 30.44 -3.10 -13.39
N MET A 737 30.32 -4.43 -13.39
CA MET A 737 29.83 -5.18 -12.22
C MET A 737 30.87 -5.21 -11.10
N THR A 738 32.14 -5.46 -11.40
CA THR A 738 33.21 -5.44 -10.39
C THR A 738 33.40 -4.05 -9.79
N GLY A 739 33.30 -2.99 -10.60
CA GLY A 739 33.31 -1.62 -10.10
C GLY A 739 32.11 -1.28 -9.20
N LEU A 740 30.90 -1.76 -9.53
CA LEU A 740 29.72 -1.61 -8.66
C LEU A 740 29.83 -2.42 -7.37
N PHE A 741 30.38 -3.64 -7.44
CA PHE A 741 30.63 -4.47 -6.27
C PHE A 741 31.57 -3.75 -5.30
N LEU A 742 32.74 -3.29 -5.77
CA LEU A 742 33.69 -2.58 -4.91
C LEU A 742 33.09 -1.29 -4.32
N ARG A 743 32.31 -0.55 -5.09
CA ARG A 743 31.65 0.67 -4.61
C ARG A 743 30.58 0.40 -3.54
N ASN A 744 29.87 -0.72 -3.62
CA ASN A 744 28.81 -1.06 -2.67
C ASN A 744 29.32 -1.85 -1.46
N SER A 745 30.49 -2.48 -1.58
CA SER A 745 31.11 -3.27 -0.51
C SER A 745 32.01 -2.44 0.41
N LEU A 746 32.35 -1.20 0.03
CA LEU A 746 33.11 -0.29 0.89
C LEU A 746 32.16 0.41 1.89
N PRO A 747 32.52 0.51 3.18
CA PRO A 747 31.77 1.27 4.16
C PRO A 747 31.54 2.71 3.71
N GLN A 748 30.38 3.26 4.07
CA GLN A 748 29.93 4.57 3.61
C GLN A 748 30.90 5.70 4.01
N GLU A 749 31.61 5.56 5.14
CA GLU A 749 32.63 6.53 5.57
C GLU A 749 33.87 6.55 4.64
N VAL A 750 34.25 5.40 4.05
CA VAL A 750 35.36 5.34 3.08
C VAL A 750 34.93 5.97 1.75
N ILE A 751 33.66 5.79 1.36
CA ILE A 751 33.08 6.44 0.18
C ILE A 751 32.98 7.96 0.36
N GLU A 752 32.70 8.44 1.57
CA GLU A 752 32.70 9.87 1.90
C GLU A 752 34.09 10.48 1.81
N ILE A 753 35.14 9.78 2.29
CA ILE A 753 36.53 10.21 2.12
C ILE A 753 36.95 10.22 0.64
N ILE A 754 36.52 9.22 -0.15
CA ILE A 754 36.75 9.16 -1.61
C ILE A 754 36.07 10.30 -2.38
N ASN A 755 34.95 10.83 -1.89
CA ASN A 755 34.26 11.97 -2.52
C ASN A 755 34.76 13.34 -2.02
N LEU A 756 35.53 13.37 -0.94
CA LEU A 756 36.12 14.58 -0.34
C LEU A 756 37.52 14.91 -0.87
N ILE A 757 38.18 13.95 -1.53
CA ILE A 757 39.46 14.10 -2.25
C ILE A 757 39.15 14.15 -3.75
#